data_AF-A0AAV0BTB3-F1
#
_entry.id   AF-A0AAV0BTB3-F1
#
_cell.length_a   1.000
_cell.length_b   1.000
_cell.length_c   1.000
_cell.angle_alpha   90.00
_cell.angle_beta   90.00
_cell.angle_gamma   90.00
#
_symmetry.space_group_name_H-M   'P 1'
#
loop_
_entity.id
_entity.type
_entity.pdbx_description
1 polymer ?
#
loop_
_entity_poly.entity_id
_entity_poly.type
_entity_poly.pdbx_seq_one_letter_code
_entity_poly.pdbx_strand_id
1 'polypeptide(L)'
;MCLVDMTEGWILDNIERKMLTARKYPFKQWIESQQIRLPEILNSLDPKLLAFGYTFEQLDLLMRPMVTDGKEVLGSMGNDALLACMATQPCLFYNFFRQLFAQVTNQPIDPICESNVMLLECYIGAEGNLNALEESQAGQLVLPSPILSLKGFEALQHLRNVSGYSSLLQQICDVASDAVKDHARIIILSDPAVRPEPVAVPALAATGAVHHHLIATKKCSKVALIVETGKAREVHHLCVLLGYGADGIFPYLEMEAILKIPREGLVKASLSENDLTENYRQATDNGILKVMSKMEILTLQSYKCTQIFEALGLHKTVVDWCFLGTASRIQGTTFGLLALDTFDYHKQGYPSRNTVLPPGLPESGEYHWRDRSEAHINDLVAIANLQEAIQSKNQRAFDTYSQRSNRQVQAHRLVYPSQKVEPWTELVKQFCTGAMSYGLISSKLHSALAIAMNQLGGKSSTGEGGKDPSRSQIMPNGDTMRSAIKLVASGQFGVTSNYLSDSANIIQINMAQGAKTGEGGKLPGHKVSESIAKTRHLTPGVGLISLPPHHDIYSVEDLKQLIYDLKCRNPRARVLVKLVSEVGVGIVASGVAKAKADYILISGHDGGTGASRWTGIKYAGLPWELGLAETHQTLVHNNLRGQVCLQINGQIRTGRDVAIAAMLGAKEFGFATAPLIAMGCIMMRRCHQNTCPVGVATQDPELRAKFTGQPNHVI
;
A
#
# COMPACT_ATOMS: atom_id res chain seq x y z
N MET A 1 4.25 34.33 0.86
CA MET A 1 3.48 35.18 1.78
C MET A 1 3.46 36.58 1.21
N CYS A 2 2.30 37.24 1.19
CA CYS A 2 2.17 38.67 0.94
C CYS A 2 1.49 39.23 2.19
N LEU A 3 2.04 40.27 2.79
CA LEU A 3 1.58 40.82 4.06
C LEU A 3 1.43 42.33 3.95
N VAL A 4 0.52 42.91 4.73
CA VAL A 4 0.38 44.36 4.86
C VAL A 4 0.79 44.72 6.28
N ASP A 5 1.76 45.63 6.43
CA ASP A 5 1.98 46.26 7.72
C ASP A 5 0.96 47.39 7.88
N MET A 6 0.00 47.20 8.78
CA MET A 6 -1.09 48.17 9.01
C MET A 6 -0.62 49.43 9.77
N THR A 7 0.61 49.43 10.31
CA THR A 7 1.20 50.57 11.03
C THR A 7 2.04 51.42 10.09
N GLU A 8 2.87 50.77 9.26
CA GLU A 8 3.72 51.45 8.27
C GLU A 8 2.99 51.72 6.95
N GLY A 9 1.84 51.06 6.73
CA GLY A 9 0.94 51.28 5.60
C GLY A 9 1.39 50.64 4.28
N TRP A 10 2.39 49.76 4.31
CA TRP A 10 3.03 49.18 3.12
C TRP A 10 2.80 47.68 2.98
N ILE A 11 2.90 47.21 1.73
CA ILE A 11 2.84 45.78 1.38
C ILE A 11 4.26 45.22 1.46
N LEU A 12 4.47 44.27 2.36
CA LEU A 12 5.73 43.54 2.52
C LEU A 12 5.73 42.29 1.65
N ASP A 13 6.71 42.19 0.75
CA ASP A 13 6.92 40.98 -0.06
C ASP A 13 7.47 39.81 0.78
N ASN A 14 7.21 38.61 0.27
CA ASN A 14 7.65 37.32 0.79
C ASN A 14 9.13 37.28 1.17
N ILE A 15 10.01 37.78 0.29
CA ILE A 15 11.47 37.70 0.49
C ILE A 15 11.90 38.71 1.54
N GLU A 16 11.43 39.95 1.44
CA GLU A 16 11.77 41.03 2.35
C GLU A 16 11.41 40.69 3.80
N ARG A 17 10.19 40.21 4.06
CA ARG A 17 9.78 39.81 5.40
C ARG A 17 10.58 38.64 5.96
N LYS A 18 10.91 37.65 5.12
CA LYS A 18 11.77 36.52 5.51
C LYS A 18 13.17 37.00 5.88
N MET A 19 13.77 37.90 5.11
CA MET A 19 15.09 38.46 5.37
C MET A 19 15.13 39.32 6.64
N LEU A 20 14.10 40.16 6.88
CA LEU A 20 13.95 40.91 8.13
C LEU A 20 13.89 40.00 9.36
N THR A 21 13.27 38.82 9.22
CA THR A 21 13.14 37.85 10.32
C THR A 21 14.44 37.05 10.53
N ALA A 22 15.04 36.54 9.44
CA ALA A 22 16.28 35.76 9.47
C ALA A 22 17.49 36.55 9.97
N ARG A 23 17.48 37.89 9.85
CA ARG A 23 18.55 38.78 10.35
C ARG A 23 18.45 39.12 11.84
N LYS A 24 17.38 38.74 12.55
CA LYS A 24 17.21 39.08 13.98
C LYS A 24 18.23 38.40 14.90
N TYR A 25 18.69 37.20 14.54
CA TYR A 25 19.60 36.37 15.31
C TYR A 25 20.56 35.63 14.37
N PRO A 26 21.77 35.24 14.82
CA PRO A 26 22.76 34.56 13.98
C PRO A 26 22.45 33.06 13.82
N PHE A 27 21.22 32.71 13.41
CA PHE A 27 20.71 31.33 13.36
C PHE A 27 21.66 30.32 12.69
N LYS A 28 22.37 30.75 11.63
CA LYS A 28 23.36 29.91 10.95
C LYS A 28 24.52 29.49 11.87
N GLN A 29 25.05 30.42 12.68
CA GLN A 29 26.15 30.13 13.60
C GLN A 29 25.70 29.20 14.74
N TRP A 30 24.45 29.32 15.20
CA TRP A 30 23.88 28.40 16.19
C TRP A 30 23.80 26.96 15.65
N ILE A 31 23.38 26.77 14.40
CA ILE A 31 23.33 25.44 13.77
C ILE A 31 24.75 24.88 13.58
N GLU A 32 25.67 25.67 12.99
CA GLU A 32 27.02 25.21 12.66
C GLU A 32 27.89 24.90 13.89
N SER A 33 27.64 25.55 15.03
CA SER A 33 28.40 25.33 16.29
C SER A 33 27.89 24.18 17.15
N GLN A 34 26.64 23.74 16.98
CA GLN A 34 25.98 22.75 17.85
C GLN A 34 25.70 21.39 17.16
N GLN A 35 25.84 21.28 15.84
CA GLN A 35 25.54 20.05 15.08
C GLN A 35 26.67 19.00 15.15
N ILE A 36 26.33 17.74 15.47
CA ILE A 36 27.26 16.60 15.59
C ILE A 36 27.04 15.57 14.45
N ARG A 37 28.10 14.90 13.96
CA ARG A 37 28.08 13.86 12.90
C ARG A 37 28.95 12.64 13.28
N LEU A 38 28.73 11.46 12.68
CA LEU A 38 29.12 10.14 13.24
C LEU A 38 30.03 9.24 12.35
N PRO A 39 31.01 8.49 12.94
CA PRO A 39 31.79 7.36 12.36
C PRO A 39 31.51 5.96 13.03
N GLU A 40 31.95 4.76 12.60
CA GLU A 40 32.85 4.35 11.50
C GLU A 40 33.22 2.81 11.35
N ILE A 41 32.89 1.81 12.21
CA ILE A 41 33.38 0.38 12.12
C ILE A 41 32.24 -0.74 12.04
N LEU A 42 32.53 -2.06 12.15
CA LEU A 42 31.70 -3.24 11.75
C LEU A 42 31.96 -4.59 12.53
N ASN A 43 30.96 -5.52 12.62
CA ASN A 43 31.09 -7.03 12.68
C ASN A 43 29.74 -7.83 12.59
N SER A 44 29.70 -9.19 12.72
CA SER A 44 28.82 -10.15 11.96
C SER A 44 27.86 -11.17 12.67
N LEU A 45 27.00 -11.84 11.83
CA LEU A 45 25.72 -12.59 12.09
C LEU A 45 25.74 -14.09 12.54
N ASP A 46 24.59 -14.56 13.06
CA ASP A 46 24.28 -15.75 13.92
C ASP A 46 22.81 -16.28 13.64
N PRO A 47 22.36 -17.50 14.06
CA PRO A 47 20.98 -18.07 14.06
C PRO A 47 19.70 -17.20 14.20
N LYS A 48 19.82 -15.91 14.49
CA LYS A 48 18.74 -14.97 14.80
C LYS A 48 17.75 -14.76 13.64
N LEU A 49 18.17 -14.92 12.38
CA LEU A 49 17.30 -14.75 11.20
C LEU A 49 15.98 -15.55 11.31
N LEU A 50 16.07 -16.82 11.69
CA LEU A 50 14.89 -17.68 11.88
C LEU A 50 14.05 -17.23 13.09
N ALA A 51 14.69 -16.85 14.20
CA ALA A 51 14.01 -16.37 15.41
C ALA A 51 13.22 -15.06 15.20
N PHE A 52 13.63 -14.25 14.21
CA PHE A 52 12.94 -13.04 13.78
C PHE A 52 12.05 -13.24 12.52
N GLY A 53 11.85 -14.49 12.11
CA GLY A 53 10.90 -14.89 11.07
C GLY A 53 11.33 -14.55 9.64
N TYR A 54 12.64 -14.43 9.36
CA TYR A 54 13.13 -14.19 8.00
C TYR A 54 12.86 -15.37 7.07
N THR A 55 12.47 -15.08 5.83
CA THR A 55 12.24 -16.08 4.79
C THR A 55 13.11 -15.85 3.56
N PHE A 56 13.35 -16.90 2.80
CA PHE A 56 14.08 -16.82 1.54
C PHE A 56 13.37 -15.92 0.53
N GLU A 57 12.04 -16.03 0.40
CA GLU A 57 11.24 -15.14 -0.47
C GLU A 57 11.48 -13.66 -0.16
N GLN A 58 11.47 -13.24 1.12
CA GLN A 58 11.73 -11.85 1.49
C GLN A 58 13.14 -11.40 1.08
N LEU A 59 14.17 -12.21 1.29
CA LEU A 59 15.55 -11.84 0.95
C LEU A 59 15.80 -11.79 -0.57
N ASP A 60 15.34 -12.77 -1.35
CA ASP A 60 15.59 -12.81 -2.80
C ASP A 60 14.64 -11.88 -3.58
N LEU A 61 13.37 -11.76 -3.17
CA LEU A 61 12.39 -10.92 -3.87
C LEU A 61 12.50 -9.44 -3.50
N LEU A 62 12.78 -9.10 -2.23
CA LEU A 62 12.71 -7.73 -1.73
C LEU A 62 14.09 -7.14 -1.44
N MET A 63 14.87 -7.76 -0.53
CA MET A 63 16.17 -7.20 -0.09
C MET A 63 17.17 -7.16 -1.26
N ARG A 64 17.27 -8.24 -2.04
CA ARG A 64 18.24 -8.36 -3.14
C ARG A 64 18.09 -7.25 -4.20
N PRO A 65 16.90 -6.95 -4.76
CA PRO A 65 16.74 -5.79 -5.65
C PRO A 65 17.04 -4.43 -4.99
N MET A 66 16.77 -4.27 -3.70
CA MET A 66 17.10 -3.02 -3.00
C MET A 66 18.62 -2.80 -2.94
N VAL A 67 19.41 -3.83 -2.64
CA VAL A 67 20.88 -3.72 -2.60
C VAL A 67 21.54 -3.69 -3.98
N THR A 68 20.95 -4.28 -5.03
CA THR A 68 21.55 -4.25 -6.38
C THR A 68 21.17 -3.02 -7.19
N ASP A 69 19.93 -2.55 -7.06
CA ASP A 69 19.35 -1.55 -7.98
C ASP A 69 18.99 -0.23 -7.28
N GLY A 70 19.21 -0.12 -5.96
CA GLY A 70 18.88 1.03 -5.13
C GLY A 70 17.37 1.29 -4.98
N LYS A 71 16.53 0.29 -5.28
CA LYS A 71 15.08 0.45 -5.49
C LYS A 71 14.28 -0.75 -4.99
N GLU A 72 13.15 -0.49 -4.34
CA GLU A 72 12.12 -1.52 -4.12
C GLU A 72 11.72 -2.22 -5.44
N VAL A 73 11.53 -3.53 -5.42
CA VAL A 73 11.07 -4.30 -6.60
C VAL A 73 9.61 -3.96 -7.01
N LEU A 74 9.25 -4.25 -8.27
CA LEU A 74 7.85 -4.23 -8.72
C LEU A 74 7.19 -5.61 -8.58
N GLY A 75 5.97 -5.64 -8.04
CA GLY A 75 5.05 -6.78 -8.02
C GLY A 75 3.89 -6.62 -9.00
N SER A 76 3.02 -7.63 -9.07
CA SER A 76 1.74 -7.54 -9.79
C SER A 76 0.69 -8.56 -9.27
N MET A 77 -0.53 -8.46 -9.80
CA MET A 77 -1.78 -8.96 -9.21
C MET A 77 -2.16 -8.26 -7.90
N GLY A 78 -3.14 -8.79 -7.17
CA GLY A 78 -3.61 -8.23 -5.90
C GLY A 78 -3.09 -9.02 -4.72
N ASN A 79 -3.24 -8.46 -3.51
CA ASN A 79 -3.06 -9.23 -2.29
C ASN A 79 -4.29 -10.11 -2.06
N ASP A 80 -4.13 -11.41 -2.26
CA ASP A 80 -5.11 -12.47 -2.00
C ASP A 80 -4.64 -13.46 -0.93
N ALA A 81 -3.57 -13.11 -0.20
CA ALA A 81 -3.26 -13.77 1.06
C ALA A 81 -4.26 -13.35 2.14
N LEU A 82 -4.35 -14.11 3.22
CA LEU A 82 -5.22 -13.78 4.34
C LEU A 82 -4.79 -12.47 5.03
N LEU A 83 -5.75 -11.82 5.69
CA LEU A 83 -5.46 -10.73 6.63
C LEU A 83 -4.70 -11.30 7.84
N ALA A 84 -3.80 -10.53 8.45
CA ALA A 84 -2.98 -11.00 9.59
C ALA A 84 -3.84 -11.54 10.75
N CYS A 85 -5.01 -10.94 11.01
CA CYS A 85 -5.98 -11.39 12.03
C CYS A 85 -6.80 -12.64 11.64
N MET A 86 -6.65 -13.14 10.40
CA MET A 86 -7.29 -14.35 9.88
C MET A 86 -6.27 -15.42 9.45
N ALA A 87 -4.98 -15.11 9.48
CA ALA A 87 -3.92 -16.03 9.10
C ALA A 87 -3.84 -17.21 10.07
N THR A 88 -3.48 -18.38 9.55
CA THR A 88 -3.23 -19.58 10.36
C THR A 88 -1.74 -19.80 10.67
N GLN A 89 -0.87 -18.99 10.08
CA GLN A 89 0.57 -18.95 10.35
C GLN A 89 0.90 -17.75 11.25
N PRO A 90 1.97 -17.81 12.06
CA PRO A 90 2.46 -16.67 12.83
C PRO A 90 2.66 -15.45 11.93
N CYS A 91 2.24 -14.28 12.39
CA CYS A 91 2.35 -13.03 11.66
C CYS A 91 3.26 -12.02 12.35
N LEU A 92 3.94 -11.19 11.56
CA LEU A 92 4.65 -10.03 12.10
C LEU A 92 3.66 -8.98 12.59
N PHE A 93 3.98 -8.32 13.71
CA PHE A 93 3.10 -7.29 14.30
C PHE A 93 2.84 -6.11 13.34
N TYR A 94 3.77 -5.81 12.44
CA TYR A 94 3.62 -4.78 11.40
C TYR A 94 2.45 -5.07 10.43
N ASN A 95 2.11 -6.34 10.20
CA ASN A 95 1.12 -6.77 9.20
C ASN A 95 -0.32 -6.41 9.58
N PHE A 96 -0.56 -6.06 10.85
CA PHE A 96 -1.85 -5.57 11.35
C PHE A 96 -2.12 -4.10 10.98
N PHE A 97 -1.11 -3.34 10.55
CA PHE A 97 -1.25 -1.93 10.21
C PHE A 97 -1.41 -1.74 8.70
N ARG A 98 -2.34 -0.86 8.31
CA ARG A 98 -2.62 -0.48 6.92
C ARG A 98 -2.34 0.99 6.70
N GLN A 99 -1.52 1.31 5.69
CA GLN A 99 -1.19 2.69 5.30
C GLN A 99 -2.46 3.43 4.84
N LEU A 100 -2.73 4.58 5.46
CA LEU A 100 -3.75 5.54 5.01
C LEU A 100 -3.20 6.40 3.85
N PHE A 101 -4.10 7.03 3.09
CA PHE A 101 -3.74 7.77 1.88
C PHE A 101 -4.79 8.83 1.53
N ALA A 102 -4.35 9.91 0.88
CA ALA A 102 -5.23 11.01 0.52
C ALA A 102 -6.11 10.62 -0.67
N GLN A 103 -7.40 10.95 -0.57
CA GLN A 103 -8.34 10.88 -1.69
C GLN A 103 -9.38 11.99 -1.59
N VAL A 104 -9.39 12.88 -2.60
CA VAL A 104 -10.31 14.01 -2.80
C VAL A 104 -10.15 15.17 -1.80
N THR A 105 -9.99 14.93 -0.51
CA THR A 105 -9.91 15.99 0.52
C THR A 105 -8.65 16.84 0.38
N ASN A 106 -7.58 16.19 -0.04
CA ASN A 106 -6.23 16.70 -0.29
C ASN A 106 -5.55 15.67 -1.21
N GLN A 107 -4.26 15.82 -1.55
CA GLN A 107 -3.64 15.01 -2.61
C GLN A 107 -2.30 14.36 -2.26
N PRO A 108 -2.01 13.17 -2.82
CA PRO A 108 -0.67 12.62 -2.73
C PRO A 108 0.32 13.44 -3.58
N ILE A 109 1.58 13.45 -3.16
CA ILE A 109 2.69 14.15 -3.84
C ILE A 109 3.47 13.15 -4.71
N ASP A 110 4.13 13.60 -5.78
CA ASP A 110 5.07 12.76 -6.53
C ASP A 110 6.47 12.75 -5.88
N PRO A 111 6.89 11.65 -5.22
CA PRO A 111 8.17 11.59 -4.50
C PRO A 111 9.39 11.50 -5.43
N ILE A 112 9.20 11.47 -6.75
CA ILE A 112 10.26 11.40 -7.76
C ILE A 112 10.41 12.77 -8.43
N CYS A 113 9.32 13.31 -8.97
CA CYS A 113 9.29 14.59 -9.69
C CYS A 113 9.32 15.81 -8.76
N GLU A 114 8.76 15.69 -7.56
CA GLU A 114 8.69 16.77 -6.56
C GLU A 114 9.59 16.47 -5.34
N SER A 115 10.57 15.56 -5.50
CA SER A 115 11.52 15.16 -4.44
C SER A 115 12.22 16.34 -3.75
N ASN A 116 12.46 17.44 -4.47
CA ASN A 116 13.11 18.66 -3.96
C ASN A 116 12.35 19.38 -2.84
N VAL A 117 11.04 19.12 -2.65
CA VAL A 117 10.28 19.69 -1.52
C VAL A 117 10.12 18.71 -0.35
N MET A 118 10.57 17.47 -0.50
CA MET A 118 10.48 16.44 0.54
C MET A 118 11.80 16.31 1.32
N LEU A 119 11.71 15.97 2.61
CA LEU A 119 12.87 15.91 3.50
C LEU A 119 12.79 14.72 4.47
N LEU A 120 13.82 13.87 4.48
CA LEU A 120 14.03 12.80 5.47
C LEU A 120 14.98 13.20 6.60
N GLU A 121 15.55 14.40 6.55
CA GLU A 121 16.38 14.92 7.63
C GLU A 121 15.60 14.95 8.95
N CYS A 122 16.28 14.48 9.99
CA CYS A 122 15.68 14.11 11.25
C CYS A 122 16.49 14.72 12.40
N TYR A 123 15.83 15.54 13.20
CA TYR A 123 16.37 16.12 14.42
C TYR A 123 16.10 15.16 15.59
N ILE A 124 17.12 14.95 16.43
CA ILE A 124 17.18 13.93 17.48
C ILE A 124 17.74 14.56 18.76
N GLY A 125 16.95 14.55 19.82
CA GLY A 125 17.31 15.05 21.14
C GLY A 125 16.14 15.74 21.82
N ALA A 126 16.41 16.46 22.90
CA ALA A 126 15.39 17.29 23.56
C ALA A 126 14.93 18.42 22.61
N GLU A 127 13.62 18.66 22.56
CA GLU A 127 13.01 19.81 21.89
C GLU A 127 13.06 21.04 22.80
N GLY A 128 13.29 22.20 22.19
CA GLY A 128 13.35 23.49 22.88
C GLY A 128 11.98 24.06 23.27
N ASN A 129 12.00 25.23 23.91
CA ASN A 129 10.78 25.98 24.21
C ASN A 129 10.40 26.84 22.99
N LEU A 130 9.32 26.47 22.30
CA LEU A 130 8.77 27.17 21.12
C LEU A 130 8.56 28.69 21.30
N ASN A 131 8.43 29.18 22.54
CA ASN A 131 8.23 30.60 22.85
C ASN A 131 9.55 31.37 23.15
N ALA A 132 10.70 30.71 23.15
CA ALA A 132 12.00 31.30 23.50
C ALA A 132 13.01 31.14 22.36
N LEU A 133 13.87 32.15 22.16
CA LEU A 133 14.87 32.21 21.09
C LEU A 133 16.27 32.17 21.70
N GLU A 134 16.75 30.96 21.96
CA GLU A 134 18.02 30.71 22.66
C GLU A 134 18.91 29.72 21.88
N GLU A 135 20.22 29.99 21.81
CA GLU A 135 21.22 29.15 21.14
C GLU A 135 21.26 27.71 21.68
N SER A 136 21.02 27.56 22.99
CA SER A 136 20.94 26.27 23.70
C SER A 136 19.94 25.27 23.07
N GLN A 137 18.94 25.78 22.33
CA GLN A 137 17.90 24.96 21.70
C GLN A 137 18.34 24.36 20.35
N ALA A 138 19.47 24.80 19.78
CA ALA A 138 20.03 24.23 18.55
C ALA A 138 20.83 22.92 18.77
N GLY A 139 21.04 22.51 20.03
CA GLY A 139 21.83 21.34 20.43
C GLY A 139 21.18 19.98 20.19
N GLN A 140 20.77 19.70 18.94
CA GLN A 140 20.18 18.44 18.50
C GLN A 140 21.11 17.68 17.54
N LEU A 141 21.11 16.35 17.63
CA LEU A 141 21.74 15.48 16.63
C LEU A 141 20.89 15.52 15.35
N VAL A 142 21.51 15.66 14.19
CA VAL A 142 20.81 15.69 12.90
C VAL A 142 21.22 14.50 12.06
N LEU A 143 20.27 13.62 11.74
CA LEU A 143 20.46 12.52 10.80
C LEU A 143 19.91 12.90 9.42
N PRO A 144 20.62 12.60 8.32
CA PRO A 144 20.10 12.83 6.96
C PRO A 144 19.03 11.82 6.53
N SER A 145 18.91 10.70 7.25
CA SER A 145 17.91 9.64 7.05
C SER A 145 17.54 9.05 8.42
N PRO A 146 16.30 8.56 8.62
CA PRO A 146 15.91 7.82 9.82
C PRO A 146 16.62 6.47 9.95
N ILE A 147 17.18 5.93 8.86
CA ILE A 147 17.81 4.61 8.86
C ILE A 147 19.27 4.77 9.27
N LEU A 148 19.55 4.34 10.49
CA LEU A 148 20.91 4.31 11.03
C LEU A 148 21.72 3.25 10.29
N SER A 149 22.94 3.60 9.93
CA SER A 149 24.00 2.61 9.77
C SER A 149 24.42 2.11 11.16
N LEU A 150 25.02 0.91 11.23
CA LEU A 150 25.60 0.34 12.46
C LEU A 150 26.44 1.36 13.23
N LYS A 151 27.20 2.14 12.48
CA LYS A 151 28.10 3.20 12.92
C LYS A 151 27.38 4.35 13.63
N GLY A 152 26.25 4.79 13.07
CA GLY A 152 25.40 5.79 13.72
C GLY A 152 24.68 5.28 14.98
N PHE A 153 24.56 3.95 15.12
CA PHE A 153 23.90 3.32 16.25
C PHE A 153 24.85 3.00 17.43
N GLU A 154 26.03 2.44 17.17
CA GLU A 154 27.00 2.05 18.21
C GLU A 154 27.41 3.23 19.13
N ALA A 155 27.43 4.46 18.59
CA ALA A 155 27.73 5.68 19.33
C ALA A 155 26.70 6.07 20.42
N LEU A 156 25.58 5.35 20.53
CA LEU A 156 24.42 5.73 21.34
C LEU A 156 24.13 4.78 22.53
N GLN A 157 24.88 3.69 22.70
CA GLN A 157 24.51 2.56 23.58
C GLN A 157 24.70 2.78 25.09
N HIS A 158 23.66 2.52 25.91
CA HIS A 158 23.70 1.90 27.25
C HIS A 158 22.29 1.51 27.76
N LEU A 159 22.11 0.26 28.28
CA LEU A 159 21.15 -0.26 29.32
C LEU A 159 20.56 -1.67 29.03
N ARG A 160 19.81 -2.26 29.99
CA ARG A 160 19.59 -3.73 30.18
C ARG A 160 18.12 -4.18 30.28
N ASN A 161 17.91 -5.49 30.09
CA ASN A 161 16.62 -6.24 29.99
C ASN A 161 15.85 -6.49 31.31
N VAL A 162 14.54 -6.73 31.19
CA VAL A 162 13.63 -7.32 32.22
C VAL A 162 12.62 -8.29 31.55
N SER A 163 11.60 -8.85 32.23
CA SER A 163 10.78 -9.99 31.75
C SER A 163 9.24 -9.93 31.99
N GLY A 164 8.46 -10.59 31.12
CA GLY A 164 7.00 -10.86 31.27
C GLY A 164 6.06 -9.89 30.53
N TYR A 165 5.54 -10.26 29.36
CA TYR A 165 5.00 -9.35 28.31
C TYR A 165 4.35 -8.00 28.73
N SER A 166 3.24 -7.97 29.49
CA SER A 166 2.55 -6.71 29.84
C SER A 166 3.22 -5.98 31.01
N SER A 167 3.68 -6.71 32.03
CA SER A 167 4.51 -6.15 33.11
C SER A 167 5.87 -5.67 32.59
N LEU A 168 6.35 -6.24 31.49
CA LEU A 168 7.59 -5.89 30.81
C LEU A 168 7.43 -4.62 29.99
N LEU A 169 6.32 -4.46 29.25
CA LEU A 169 6.04 -3.16 28.63
C LEU A 169 5.91 -2.06 29.70
N GLN A 170 5.31 -2.34 30.87
CA GLN A 170 5.35 -1.41 32.00
C GLN A 170 6.78 -1.14 32.49
N GLN A 171 7.59 -2.17 32.73
CA GLN A 171 8.99 -2.03 33.19
C GLN A 171 9.85 -1.26 32.19
N ILE A 172 9.69 -1.49 30.88
CA ILE A 172 10.40 -0.73 29.84
C ILE A 172 9.96 0.75 29.87
N CYS A 173 8.66 1.02 30.03
CA CYS A 173 8.13 2.37 30.21
C CYS A 173 8.67 3.05 31.48
N ASP A 174 8.75 2.33 32.60
CA ASP A 174 9.26 2.84 33.88
C ASP A 174 10.77 3.12 33.79
N VAL A 175 11.56 2.21 33.24
CA VAL A 175 13.01 2.37 32.99
C VAL A 175 13.27 3.54 32.02
N ALA A 176 12.49 3.67 30.96
CA ALA A 176 12.54 4.85 30.08
C ALA A 176 12.20 6.14 30.84
N SER A 177 11.19 6.09 31.70
CA SER A 177 10.79 7.20 32.57
C SER A 177 11.88 7.61 33.56
N ASP A 178 12.68 6.66 34.05
CA ASP A 178 13.79 6.90 34.98
C ASP A 178 15.05 7.39 34.26
N ALA A 179 15.39 6.82 33.09
CA ALA A 179 16.46 7.33 32.25
C ALA A 179 16.28 8.84 31.91
N VAL A 180 15.05 9.30 31.67
CA VAL A 180 14.75 10.73 31.47
C VAL A 180 14.91 11.56 32.76
N LYS A 181 14.67 10.98 33.96
CA LYS A 181 14.99 11.68 35.23
C LYS A 181 16.50 11.84 35.39
N ASP A 182 17.26 10.81 35.00
CA ASP A 182 18.72 10.77 35.00
C ASP A 182 19.35 11.54 33.81
N HIS A 183 18.57 12.44 33.19
CA HIS A 183 18.98 13.32 32.09
C HIS A 183 19.45 12.65 30.79
N ALA A 184 19.07 11.39 30.54
CA ALA A 184 19.31 10.74 29.26
C ALA A 184 18.59 11.51 28.12
N ARG A 185 19.34 11.89 27.09
CA ARG A 185 18.85 12.59 25.89
C ARG A 185 18.41 11.64 24.77
N ILE A 186 18.84 10.39 24.84
CA ILE A 186 18.56 9.34 23.86
C ILE A 186 18.26 8.05 24.63
N ILE A 187 17.18 7.37 24.28
CA ILE A 187 16.83 6.03 24.74
C ILE A 187 16.91 5.09 23.54
N ILE A 188 17.54 3.94 23.72
CA ILE A 188 17.52 2.86 22.74
C ILE A 188 16.58 1.75 23.23
N LEU A 189 15.67 1.33 22.35
CA LEU A 189 14.98 0.05 22.44
C LEU A 189 15.73 -0.94 21.56
N SER A 190 16.19 -2.07 22.14
CA SER A 190 17.17 -2.97 21.55
C SER A 190 16.75 -4.43 21.75
N ASP A 191 16.78 -5.23 20.68
CA ASP A 191 16.50 -6.68 20.70
C ASP A 191 17.63 -7.69 20.27
N PRO A 192 18.91 -7.34 19.97
CA PRO A 192 19.96 -8.31 19.64
C PRO A 192 20.31 -9.30 20.76
N ALA A 193 19.85 -9.04 21.99
CA ALA A 193 20.04 -9.90 23.16
C ALA A 193 19.23 -11.21 23.11
N VAL A 194 18.49 -11.47 22.02
CA VAL A 194 17.83 -12.76 21.77
C VAL A 194 18.85 -13.92 21.79
N ARG A 195 18.52 -14.97 22.53
CA ARG A 195 19.28 -16.21 22.76
C ARG A 195 18.27 -17.36 22.98
N PRO A 196 18.66 -18.64 23.13
CA PRO A 196 17.69 -19.73 23.31
C PRO A 196 16.63 -19.49 24.41
N GLU A 197 17.01 -18.85 25.52
CA GLU A 197 16.13 -18.54 26.66
C GLU A 197 15.38 -17.20 26.53
N PRO A 198 16.03 -16.01 26.43
CA PRO A 198 15.34 -14.74 26.28
C PRO A 198 14.75 -14.54 24.88
N VAL A 199 13.44 -14.33 24.84
CA VAL A 199 12.66 -14.03 23.63
C VAL A 199 12.52 -12.53 23.44
N ALA A 200 12.73 -12.04 22.22
CA ALA A 200 12.62 -10.61 21.89
C ALA A 200 11.18 -10.09 21.96
N VAL A 201 10.94 -9.05 22.76
CA VAL A 201 9.71 -8.23 22.68
C VAL A 201 9.62 -7.64 21.27
N PRO A 202 8.45 -7.65 20.60
CA PRO A 202 8.33 -6.97 19.31
C PRO A 202 8.66 -5.48 19.45
N ALA A 203 9.68 -5.02 18.73
CA ALA A 203 10.17 -3.64 18.80
C ALA A 203 9.06 -2.59 18.62
N LEU A 204 8.07 -2.85 17.75
CA LEU A 204 6.90 -1.98 17.59
C LEU A 204 6.04 -1.84 18.86
N ALA A 205 5.86 -2.92 19.63
CA ALA A 205 5.12 -2.89 20.89
C ALA A 205 5.82 -2.01 21.92
N ALA A 206 7.14 -2.17 22.04
CA ALA A 206 7.98 -1.39 22.93
C ALA A 206 8.05 0.09 22.51
N THR A 207 8.23 0.36 21.21
CA THR A 207 8.29 1.72 20.64
C THR A 207 7.01 2.48 20.96
N GLY A 208 5.86 1.92 20.59
CA GLY A 208 4.56 2.56 20.83
C GLY A 208 4.24 2.74 22.31
N ALA A 209 4.46 1.71 23.15
CA ALA A 209 4.21 1.80 24.60
C ALA A 209 5.07 2.90 25.25
N VAL A 210 6.38 2.93 24.96
CA VAL A 210 7.31 3.93 25.51
C VAL A 210 6.95 5.32 25.01
N HIS A 211 6.67 5.48 23.71
CA HIS A 211 6.27 6.75 23.12
C HIS A 211 5.01 7.33 23.80
N HIS A 212 3.92 6.56 23.89
CA HIS A 212 2.70 7.04 24.56
C HIS A 212 2.87 7.26 26.06
N HIS A 213 3.66 6.43 26.75
CA HIS A 213 3.99 6.65 28.16
C HIS A 213 4.77 7.95 28.38
N LEU A 214 5.75 8.25 27.51
CA LEU A 214 6.50 9.51 27.55
C LEU A 214 5.63 10.71 27.17
N ILE A 215 4.62 10.57 26.30
CA ILE A 215 3.60 11.61 26.07
C ILE A 215 2.77 11.82 27.34
N ALA A 216 2.18 10.75 27.90
CA ALA A 216 1.31 10.82 29.07
C ALA A 216 2.01 11.43 30.31
N THR A 217 3.31 11.14 30.46
CA THR A 217 4.15 11.69 31.55
C THR A 217 4.81 13.04 31.22
N LYS A 218 4.52 13.63 30.04
CA LYS A 218 5.09 14.92 29.58
C LYS A 218 6.62 14.94 29.50
N LYS A 219 7.19 13.81 29.06
CA LYS A 219 8.63 13.56 28.91
C LYS A 219 9.08 13.38 27.46
N CYS A 220 8.16 13.14 26.52
CA CYS A 220 8.49 12.84 25.12
C CYS A 220 9.41 13.88 24.48
N SER A 221 9.19 15.18 24.73
CA SER A 221 10.02 16.26 24.19
C SER A 221 11.42 16.38 24.82
N LYS A 222 11.80 15.52 25.76
CA LYS A 222 13.11 15.58 26.45
C LYS A 222 14.13 14.57 25.94
N VAL A 223 13.70 13.61 25.12
CA VAL A 223 14.47 12.42 24.81
C VAL A 223 14.09 11.91 23.43
N ALA A 224 15.08 11.46 22.65
CA ALA A 224 14.82 10.76 21.40
C ALA A 224 14.77 9.24 21.59
N LEU A 225 13.97 8.56 20.78
CA LEU A 225 13.72 7.13 20.84
C LEU A 225 14.32 6.40 19.63
N ILE A 226 15.43 5.71 19.83
CA ILE A 226 16.09 4.92 18.79
C ILE A 226 15.66 3.46 18.90
N VAL A 227 15.43 2.80 17.77
CA VAL A 227 14.99 1.39 17.71
C VAL A 227 16.03 0.55 16.99
N GLU A 228 16.80 -0.23 17.73
CA GLU A 228 17.59 -1.34 17.21
C GLU A 228 16.75 -2.61 17.20
N THR A 229 16.51 -3.17 16.02
CA THR A 229 15.68 -4.37 15.92
C THR A 229 16.09 -5.32 14.81
N GLY A 230 16.04 -6.62 15.12
CA GLY A 230 16.14 -7.70 14.15
C GLY A 230 14.82 -8.00 13.43
N LYS A 231 13.70 -7.31 13.70
CA LYS A 231 12.41 -7.55 13.03
C LYS A 231 12.11 -6.63 11.84
N ALA A 232 12.69 -5.43 11.79
CA ALA A 232 12.41 -4.47 10.72
C ALA A 232 13.26 -4.78 9.48
N ARG A 233 12.60 -4.87 8.31
CA ARG A 233 13.21 -5.33 7.05
C ARG A 233 12.52 -4.81 5.80
N GLU A 234 11.20 -4.67 5.84
CA GLU A 234 10.43 -4.03 4.78
C GLU A 234 10.19 -2.55 5.07
N VAL A 235 10.10 -1.74 4.00
CA VAL A 235 9.78 -0.30 4.06
C VAL A 235 8.57 0.00 4.96
N HIS A 236 7.54 -0.85 4.93
CA HIS A 236 6.38 -0.72 5.80
C HIS A 236 6.72 -0.82 7.29
N HIS A 237 7.62 -1.72 7.70
CA HIS A 237 8.02 -1.89 9.10
C HIS A 237 8.69 -0.60 9.61
N LEU A 238 9.55 -0.01 8.76
CA LEU A 238 10.24 1.25 9.03
C LEU A 238 9.23 2.41 9.15
N CYS A 239 8.31 2.54 8.19
CA CYS A 239 7.26 3.56 8.20
C CYS A 239 6.34 3.46 9.43
N VAL A 240 6.03 2.23 9.87
CA VAL A 240 5.20 1.98 11.07
C VAL A 240 5.96 2.37 12.34
N LEU A 241 7.24 1.99 12.49
CA LEU A 241 8.06 2.42 13.64
C LEU A 241 8.16 3.96 13.73
N LEU A 242 8.43 4.64 12.61
CA LEU A 242 8.49 6.12 12.56
C LEU A 242 7.14 6.76 12.91
N GLY A 243 6.04 6.24 12.36
CA GLY A 243 4.69 6.75 12.62
C GLY A 243 4.21 6.58 14.07
N TYR A 244 4.84 5.69 14.84
CA TYR A 244 4.58 5.44 16.26
C TYR A 244 5.73 5.89 17.20
N GLY A 245 6.59 6.80 16.73
CA GLY A 245 7.49 7.57 17.60
C GLY A 245 8.95 7.11 17.64
N ALA A 246 9.41 6.27 16.71
CA ALA A 246 10.84 6.07 16.52
C ALA A 246 11.48 7.32 15.88
N ASP A 247 12.59 7.79 16.44
CA ASP A 247 13.37 8.89 15.90
C ASP A 247 14.43 8.43 14.90
N GLY A 248 15.00 7.25 15.13
CA GLY A 248 15.94 6.58 14.23
C GLY A 248 15.84 5.06 14.41
N ILE A 249 16.07 4.32 13.34
CA ILE A 249 15.91 2.86 13.31
C ILE A 249 17.21 2.24 12.82
N PHE A 250 17.74 1.29 13.60
CA PHE A 250 18.83 0.44 13.19
C PHE A 250 18.33 -1.00 12.95
N PRO A 251 18.04 -1.38 11.68
CA PRO A 251 17.59 -2.73 11.34
C PRO A 251 18.82 -3.67 11.29
N TYR A 252 19.42 -3.94 12.45
CA TYR A 252 20.76 -4.53 12.53
C TYR A 252 20.87 -5.85 11.76
N LEU A 253 19.86 -6.71 11.89
CA LEU A 253 19.86 -8.06 11.31
C LEU A 253 19.71 -8.03 9.78
N GLU A 254 19.01 -7.03 9.25
CA GLU A 254 18.94 -6.77 7.81
C GLU A 254 20.32 -6.35 7.29
N MET A 255 20.97 -5.40 7.98
CA MET A 255 22.32 -4.93 7.62
C MET A 255 23.33 -6.07 7.63
N GLU A 256 23.31 -6.93 8.65
CA GLU A 256 24.15 -8.12 8.70
C GLU A 256 23.83 -9.11 7.56
N ALA A 257 22.56 -9.26 7.17
CA ALA A 257 22.14 -10.13 6.05
C ALA A 257 22.60 -9.59 4.69
N ILE A 258 22.57 -8.27 4.50
CA ILE A 258 23.09 -7.57 3.31
C ILE A 258 24.59 -7.84 3.16
N LEU A 259 25.37 -7.72 4.23
CA LEU A 259 26.82 -7.97 4.23
C LEU A 259 27.18 -9.45 3.97
N LYS A 260 26.22 -10.37 4.13
CA LYS A 260 26.40 -11.78 3.78
C LYS A 260 26.25 -12.05 2.28
N ILE A 261 25.45 -11.28 1.55
CA ILE A 261 25.17 -11.49 0.12
C ILE A 261 26.43 -11.63 -0.77
N PRO A 262 27.48 -10.79 -0.64
CA PRO A 262 28.71 -10.95 -1.42
C PRO A 262 29.46 -12.25 -1.12
N ARG A 263 29.44 -12.68 0.14
CA ARG A 263 30.16 -13.86 0.65
C ARG A 263 29.56 -15.17 0.10
N GLU A 264 28.27 -15.14 -0.22
CA GLU A 264 27.52 -16.22 -0.86
C GLU A 264 27.49 -16.08 -2.41
N GLY A 265 28.18 -15.08 -2.99
CA GLY A 265 28.26 -14.89 -4.45
C GLY A 265 26.95 -14.47 -5.14
N LEU A 266 25.98 -13.93 -4.39
CA LEU A 266 24.61 -13.66 -4.89
C LEU A 266 24.46 -12.33 -5.67
N VAL A 267 25.52 -11.53 -5.76
CA VAL A 267 25.58 -10.24 -6.47
C VAL A 267 26.73 -10.19 -7.48
N LYS A 268 26.65 -9.22 -8.40
CA LYS A 268 27.74 -8.94 -9.34
C LYS A 268 29.00 -8.54 -8.56
N ALA A 269 30.16 -9.04 -8.98
CA ALA A 269 31.46 -8.79 -8.33
C ALA A 269 31.95 -7.32 -8.35
N SER A 270 31.14 -6.39 -8.89
CA SER A 270 31.45 -4.97 -9.03
C SER A 270 30.89 -4.07 -7.92
N LEU A 271 30.17 -4.62 -6.93
CA LEU A 271 29.57 -3.86 -5.83
C LEU A 271 30.31 -4.17 -4.51
N SER A 272 30.74 -3.12 -3.80
CA SER A 272 31.35 -3.23 -2.47
C SER A 272 30.30 -3.32 -1.36
N GLU A 273 30.71 -3.72 -0.14
CA GLU A 273 29.82 -3.72 1.04
C GLU A 273 29.22 -2.32 1.33
N ASN A 274 29.95 -1.24 1.02
CA ASN A 274 29.46 0.14 1.14
C ASN A 274 28.41 0.48 0.05
N ASP A 275 28.61 0.04 -1.20
CA ASP A 275 27.63 0.26 -2.28
C ASP A 275 26.30 -0.45 -1.97
N LEU A 276 26.36 -1.66 -1.40
CA LEU A 276 25.16 -2.44 -1.05
C LEU A 276 24.36 -1.80 0.09
N THR A 277 25.05 -1.28 1.11
CA THR A 277 24.41 -0.60 2.25
C THR A 277 23.87 0.77 1.85
N GLU A 278 24.57 1.53 1.01
CA GLU A 278 24.06 2.79 0.46
C GLU A 278 22.88 2.57 -0.51
N ASN A 279 22.92 1.54 -1.36
CA ASN A 279 21.79 1.16 -2.20
C ASN A 279 20.56 0.77 -1.36
N TYR A 280 20.73 0.01 -0.28
CA TYR A 280 19.65 -0.30 0.65
C TYR A 280 19.08 0.95 1.34
N ARG A 281 19.96 1.86 1.79
CA ARG A 281 19.54 3.15 2.36
C ARG A 281 18.76 3.98 1.34
N GLN A 282 19.26 4.12 0.11
CA GLN A 282 18.56 4.81 -0.97
C GLN A 282 17.21 4.15 -1.30
N ALA A 283 17.12 2.81 -1.31
CA ALA A 283 15.88 2.09 -1.57
C ALA A 283 14.84 2.30 -0.46
N THR A 284 15.28 2.29 0.80
CA THR A 284 14.42 2.50 1.96
C THR A 284 14.00 3.96 2.12
N ASP A 285 14.91 4.91 1.93
CA ASP A 285 14.62 6.35 1.91
C ASP A 285 13.57 6.69 0.84
N ASN A 286 13.77 6.26 -0.41
CA ASN A 286 12.77 6.40 -1.48
C ASN A 286 11.44 5.70 -1.15
N GLY A 287 11.51 4.57 -0.45
CA GLY A 287 10.36 3.82 0.02
C GLY A 287 9.54 4.57 1.07
N ILE A 288 10.21 5.22 2.03
CA ILE A 288 9.62 6.04 3.10
C ILE A 288 9.01 7.31 2.50
N LEU A 289 9.74 8.03 1.64
CA LEU A 289 9.22 9.19 0.90
C LEU A 289 7.93 8.84 0.14
N LYS A 290 7.91 7.69 -0.55
CA LYS A 290 6.72 7.18 -1.24
C LYS A 290 5.55 6.85 -0.31
N VAL A 291 5.79 6.44 0.94
CA VAL A 291 4.70 6.21 1.92
C VAL A 291 4.20 7.54 2.50
N MET A 292 5.10 8.46 2.85
CA MET A 292 4.77 9.81 3.30
C MET A 292 3.96 10.59 2.25
N SER A 293 4.38 10.50 0.99
CA SER A 293 3.76 11.21 -0.13
C SER A 293 2.31 10.79 -0.37
N LYS A 294 1.87 9.61 0.09
CA LYS A 294 0.48 9.16 -0.01
C LYS A 294 -0.50 10.08 0.72
N MET A 295 -0.06 10.76 1.79
CA MET A 295 -0.87 11.66 2.61
C MET A 295 -0.42 13.13 2.50
N GLU A 296 0.30 13.51 1.45
CA GLU A 296 0.82 14.88 1.25
C GLU A 296 1.91 15.30 2.26
N ILE A 297 2.50 14.35 2.99
CA ILE A 297 3.44 14.67 4.07
C ILE A 297 4.85 14.89 3.48
N LEU A 298 5.30 16.14 3.52
CA LEU A 298 6.59 16.58 2.94
C LEU A 298 7.81 16.23 3.80
N THR A 299 7.73 16.41 5.11
CA THR A 299 8.87 16.27 6.03
C THR A 299 8.69 15.08 6.95
N LEU A 300 9.78 14.36 7.23
CA LEU A 300 9.75 13.24 8.18
C LEU A 300 9.35 13.70 9.59
N GLN A 301 9.75 14.91 10.01
CA GLN A 301 9.33 15.47 11.30
C GLN A 301 7.79 15.61 11.39
N SER A 302 7.12 15.99 10.30
CA SER A 302 5.65 15.99 10.21
C SER A 302 5.03 14.62 9.99
N TYR A 303 5.80 13.57 9.69
CA TYR A 303 5.32 12.19 9.56
C TYR A 303 5.42 11.40 10.87
N LYS A 304 6.47 11.65 11.66
CA LYS A 304 6.65 11.03 12.98
C LYS A 304 5.42 11.23 13.87
N CYS A 305 5.09 10.21 14.66
CA CYS A 305 4.02 10.26 15.67
C CYS A 305 2.59 10.56 15.14
N THR A 306 2.39 10.65 13.81
CA THR A 306 1.09 10.97 13.21
C THR A 306 0.13 9.77 13.15
N GLN A 307 0.65 8.54 13.31
CA GLN A 307 -0.15 7.32 13.27
C GLN A 307 -1.02 7.20 12.01
N ILE A 308 -0.44 7.47 10.83
CA ILE A 308 -1.11 7.43 9.50
C ILE A 308 -1.37 5.98 9.04
N PHE A 309 -2.01 5.22 9.92
CA PHE A 309 -2.31 3.81 9.79
C PHE A 309 -3.68 3.49 10.40
N GLU A 310 -4.38 2.50 9.85
CA GLU A 310 -5.45 1.79 10.55
C GLU A 310 -4.94 0.43 11.04
N ALA A 311 -5.27 0.07 12.28
CA ALA A 311 -5.00 -1.24 12.84
C ALA A 311 -6.17 -2.19 12.55
N LEU A 312 -5.96 -3.22 11.75
CA LEU A 312 -6.99 -4.17 11.35
C LEU A 312 -6.89 -5.47 12.15
N GLY A 313 -7.82 -5.68 13.09
CA GLY A 313 -7.88 -6.91 13.89
C GLY A 313 -7.02 -6.90 15.15
N LEU A 314 -6.60 -5.74 15.67
CA LEU A 314 -5.98 -5.64 17.00
C LEU A 314 -7.04 -5.42 18.07
N HIS A 315 -6.91 -6.07 19.22
CA HIS A 315 -7.80 -5.83 20.35
C HIS A 315 -7.58 -4.44 20.95
N LYS A 316 -8.64 -3.80 21.45
CA LYS A 316 -8.57 -2.46 22.04
C LYS A 316 -7.51 -2.31 23.13
N THR A 317 -7.27 -3.34 23.94
CA THR A 317 -6.21 -3.32 24.98
C THR A 317 -4.80 -3.17 24.43
N VAL A 318 -4.54 -3.60 23.19
CA VAL A 318 -3.24 -3.44 22.52
C VAL A 318 -3.11 -2.03 21.95
N VAL A 319 -4.19 -1.54 21.32
CA VAL A 319 -4.27 -0.17 20.77
C VAL A 319 -4.15 0.88 21.87
N ASP A 320 -4.90 0.75 22.97
CA ASP A 320 -4.89 1.73 24.07
C ASP A 320 -3.54 1.81 24.80
N TRP A 321 -2.75 0.73 24.77
CA TRP A 321 -1.42 0.67 25.41
C TRP A 321 -0.28 1.15 24.50
N CYS A 322 -0.32 0.78 23.23
CA CYS A 322 0.83 0.94 22.31
C CYS A 322 0.56 1.91 21.16
N PHE A 323 -0.68 2.23 20.81
CA PHE A 323 -1.06 2.94 19.57
C PHE A 323 -2.29 3.83 19.81
N LEU A 324 -2.27 4.62 20.88
CA LEU A 324 -3.43 5.34 21.38
C LEU A 324 -3.92 6.36 20.34
N GLY A 325 -5.19 6.22 19.92
CA GLY A 325 -5.81 7.06 18.88
C GLY A 325 -5.84 6.42 17.49
N THR A 326 -5.10 5.32 17.26
CA THR A 326 -5.20 4.55 16.01
C THR A 326 -6.58 3.92 15.88
N ALA A 327 -7.20 4.07 14.70
CA ALA A 327 -8.47 3.40 14.41
C ALA A 327 -8.30 1.87 14.42
N SER A 328 -9.23 1.16 15.05
CA SER A 328 -9.32 -0.30 14.96
C SER A 328 -10.77 -0.75 15.02
N ARG A 329 -11.42 -0.74 13.84
CA ARG A 329 -12.87 -1.01 13.70
C ARG A 329 -13.23 -2.48 13.89
N ILE A 330 -12.30 -3.39 13.59
CA ILE A 330 -12.41 -4.83 13.90
C ILE A 330 -11.37 -5.14 14.98
N GLN A 331 -11.85 -5.57 16.14
CA GLN A 331 -11.00 -6.04 17.24
C GLN A 331 -10.69 -7.54 17.09
N GLY A 332 -9.56 -7.99 17.65
CA GLY A 332 -9.16 -9.39 17.58
C GLY A 332 -7.94 -9.73 18.44
N THR A 333 -6.76 -9.67 17.85
CA THR A 333 -5.49 -10.13 18.41
C THR A 333 -5.10 -9.35 19.67
N THR A 334 -4.90 -10.08 20.77
CA THR A 334 -4.43 -9.54 22.06
C THR A 334 -2.91 -9.73 22.22
N PHE A 335 -2.31 -9.12 23.24
CA PHE A 335 -0.89 -9.35 23.59
C PHE A 335 -0.54 -10.84 23.77
N GLY A 336 -1.46 -11.67 24.27
CA GLY A 336 -1.23 -13.11 24.40
C GLY A 336 -1.04 -13.81 23.05
N LEU A 337 -1.83 -13.45 22.05
CA LEU A 337 -1.70 -13.99 20.69
C LEU A 337 -0.43 -13.48 19.99
N LEU A 338 -0.11 -12.18 20.12
CA LEU A 338 1.16 -11.60 19.61
C LEU A 338 2.41 -12.22 20.26
N ALA A 339 2.29 -12.65 21.52
CA ALA A 339 3.34 -13.39 22.21
C ALA A 339 3.49 -14.79 21.63
N LEU A 340 2.39 -15.52 21.36
CA LEU A 340 2.43 -16.84 20.73
C LEU A 340 3.10 -16.80 19.35
N ASP A 341 2.71 -15.86 18.47
CA ASP A 341 3.37 -15.67 17.16
C ASP A 341 4.88 -15.46 17.33
N THR A 342 5.28 -14.66 18.33
CA THR A 342 6.68 -14.39 18.64
C THR A 342 7.40 -15.63 19.18
N PHE A 343 6.76 -16.45 20.01
CA PHE A 343 7.32 -17.71 20.50
C PHE A 343 7.47 -18.75 19.39
N ASP A 344 6.54 -18.81 18.44
CA ASP A 344 6.61 -19.75 17.31
C ASP A 344 7.74 -19.39 16.35
N TYR A 345 7.98 -18.11 16.05
CA TYR A 345 9.20 -17.70 15.33
C TYR A 345 10.46 -18.00 16.15
N HIS A 346 10.50 -17.65 17.44
CA HIS A 346 11.66 -17.90 18.30
C HIS A 346 12.05 -19.38 18.32
N LYS A 347 11.06 -20.28 18.39
CA LYS A 347 11.23 -21.74 18.37
C LYS A 347 11.72 -22.28 17.02
N GLN A 348 11.54 -21.56 15.90
CA GLN A 348 12.14 -21.93 14.62
C GLN A 348 13.65 -21.67 14.61
N GLY A 349 14.12 -20.58 15.24
CA GLY A 349 15.55 -20.29 15.38
C GLY A 349 16.24 -21.02 16.54
N TYR A 350 15.50 -21.25 17.62
CA TYR A 350 15.97 -21.91 18.85
C TYR A 350 15.04 -23.08 19.22
N PRO A 351 15.09 -24.21 18.48
CA PRO A 351 14.18 -25.32 18.72
C PRO A 351 14.49 -26.02 20.06
N SER A 352 13.44 -26.26 20.85
CA SER A 352 13.55 -26.87 22.19
C SER A 352 13.99 -28.35 22.21
N ARG A 353 14.22 -28.95 21.03
CA ARG A 353 14.71 -30.31 20.81
C ARG A 353 15.49 -30.30 19.49
N ASN A 354 16.52 -31.14 19.37
CA ASN A 354 17.21 -31.32 18.09
C ASN A 354 16.26 -31.91 17.04
N THR A 355 15.88 -31.07 16.07
CA THR A 355 15.06 -31.45 14.92
C THR A 355 15.89 -31.32 13.65
N VAL A 356 15.82 -32.31 12.76
CA VAL A 356 16.42 -32.21 11.42
C VAL A 356 15.56 -31.27 10.58
N LEU A 357 15.92 -29.99 10.57
CA LEU A 357 15.35 -28.99 9.67
C LEU A 357 16.12 -28.99 8.35
N PRO A 358 15.46 -28.72 7.20
CA PRO A 358 16.16 -28.48 5.94
C PRO A 358 17.13 -27.29 6.10
N PRO A 359 18.36 -27.36 5.57
CA PRO A 359 19.30 -26.25 5.68
C PRO A 359 18.85 -25.07 4.83
N GLY A 360 18.75 -23.88 5.45
CA GLY A 360 18.37 -22.63 4.79
C GLY A 360 17.28 -21.86 5.54
N LEU A 361 16.78 -20.79 4.92
CA LEU A 361 15.60 -20.07 5.39
C LEU A 361 14.33 -20.70 4.80
N PRO A 362 13.19 -20.68 5.50
CA PRO A 362 11.92 -21.14 4.96
C PRO A 362 11.45 -20.26 3.80
N GLU A 363 10.61 -20.81 2.94
CA GLU A 363 9.86 -20.06 1.92
C GLU A 363 8.48 -19.73 2.51
N SER A 364 8.14 -18.44 2.69
CA SER A 364 6.84 -18.06 3.29
C SER A 364 5.66 -18.18 2.31
N GLY A 365 5.92 -18.00 1.01
CA GLY A 365 4.88 -17.95 -0.02
C GLY A 365 3.88 -16.81 0.22
N GLU A 366 4.39 -15.67 0.69
CA GLU A 366 3.60 -14.50 1.09
C GLU A 366 3.32 -13.53 -0.07
N TYR A 367 4.11 -13.62 -1.15
CA TYR A 367 3.98 -12.80 -2.36
C TYR A 367 3.61 -13.68 -3.56
N HIS A 368 4.11 -14.91 -3.60
CA HIS A 368 3.74 -15.94 -4.57
C HIS A 368 3.29 -17.22 -3.87
N TRP A 369 2.18 -17.79 -4.31
CA TRP A 369 1.71 -19.09 -3.82
C TRP A 369 2.77 -20.18 -3.99
N ARG A 370 2.99 -20.98 -2.93
CA ARG A 370 3.77 -22.22 -2.93
C ARG A 370 2.95 -23.35 -2.31
N ASP A 371 3.36 -24.60 -2.54
CA ASP A 371 2.75 -25.71 -1.80
C ASP A 371 3.12 -25.61 -0.31
N ARG A 372 2.13 -25.84 0.57
CA ARG A 372 2.27 -25.81 2.04
C ARG A 372 2.75 -24.48 2.65
N SER A 373 2.59 -23.36 1.94
CA SER A 373 2.93 -22.01 2.41
C SER A 373 1.70 -21.21 2.86
N GLU A 374 1.82 -19.89 2.96
CA GLU A 374 0.69 -19.00 3.26
C GLU A 374 -0.50 -19.18 2.28
N ALA A 375 -1.72 -19.02 2.79
CA ALA A 375 -2.93 -19.36 2.07
C ALA A 375 -3.37 -18.23 1.13
N HIS A 376 -3.36 -18.49 -0.18
CA HIS A 376 -3.92 -17.59 -1.19
C HIS A 376 -5.32 -18.00 -1.62
N ILE A 377 -6.20 -17.02 -1.86
CA ILE A 377 -7.57 -17.26 -2.34
C ILE A 377 -7.60 -17.68 -3.82
N ASN A 378 -6.62 -17.24 -4.62
CA ASN A 378 -6.45 -17.71 -6.01
C ASN A 378 -5.35 -18.79 -6.06
N ASP A 379 -5.56 -19.92 -5.37
CA ASP A 379 -4.67 -21.07 -5.44
C ASP A 379 -4.84 -21.90 -6.72
N LEU A 380 -3.86 -22.76 -7.04
CA LEU A 380 -3.85 -23.54 -8.28
C LEU A 380 -5.10 -24.40 -8.50
N VAL A 381 -5.67 -24.98 -7.45
CA VAL A 381 -6.87 -25.84 -7.58
C VAL A 381 -8.10 -24.99 -7.86
N ALA A 382 -8.21 -23.81 -7.25
CA ALA A 382 -9.29 -22.87 -7.55
C ALA A 382 -9.19 -22.35 -9.00
N ILE A 383 -7.98 -21.97 -9.46
CA ILE A 383 -7.71 -21.53 -10.83
C ILE A 383 -8.09 -22.61 -11.85
N ALA A 384 -7.60 -23.84 -11.66
CA ALA A 384 -7.85 -24.94 -12.57
C ALA A 384 -9.35 -25.30 -12.65
N ASN A 385 -10.06 -25.33 -11.51
CA ASN A 385 -11.50 -25.58 -11.49
C ASN A 385 -12.32 -24.48 -12.16
N LEU A 386 -11.93 -23.20 -12.01
CA LEU A 386 -12.60 -22.10 -12.72
C LEU A 386 -12.38 -22.19 -14.24
N GLN A 387 -11.17 -22.53 -14.67
CA GLN A 387 -10.86 -22.69 -16.10
C GLN A 387 -11.59 -23.88 -16.72
N GLU A 388 -11.58 -25.04 -16.06
CA GLU A 388 -12.32 -26.24 -16.47
C GLU A 388 -13.84 -26.01 -16.50
N ALA A 389 -14.39 -25.33 -15.49
CA ALA A 389 -15.80 -24.97 -15.45
C ALA A 389 -16.26 -24.20 -16.68
N ILE A 390 -15.41 -23.29 -17.18
CA ILE A 390 -15.74 -22.37 -18.26
C ILE A 390 -15.44 -23.00 -19.63
N GLN A 391 -14.28 -23.64 -19.79
CA GLN A 391 -13.87 -24.24 -21.06
C GLN A 391 -14.70 -25.49 -21.40
N SER A 392 -14.99 -26.32 -20.39
CA SER A 392 -15.73 -27.59 -20.53
C SER A 392 -17.22 -27.47 -20.15
N LYS A 393 -17.69 -26.26 -19.77
CA LYS A 393 -19.06 -26.00 -19.25
C LYS A 393 -19.44 -26.91 -18.07
N ASN A 394 -18.47 -27.15 -17.19
CA ASN A 394 -18.53 -28.16 -16.14
C ASN A 394 -19.02 -27.58 -14.81
N GLN A 395 -20.31 -27.72 -14.51
CA GLN A 395 -20.92 -27.21 -13.26
C GLN A 395 -20.25 -27.74 -11.99
N ARG A 396 -19.81 -29.01 -11.97
CA ARG A 396 -19.15 -29.60 -10.78
C ARG A 396 -17.81 -28.94 -10.48
N ALA A 397 -17.08 -28.52 -11.52
CA ALA A 397 -15.86 -27.75 -11.36
C ALA A 397 -16.17 -26.33 -10.82
N PHE A 398 -17.25 -25.69 -11.29
CA PHE A 398 -17.69 -24.40 -10.74
C PHE A 398 -18.10 -24.50 -9.27
N ASP A 399 -18.85 -25.54 -8.91
CA ASP A 399 -19.27 -25.80 -7.52
C ASP A 399 -18.04 -26.01 -6.63
N THR A 400 -17.03 -26.75 -7.11
CA THR A 400 -15.75 -26.98 -6.41
C THR A 400 -14.96 -25.69 -6.24
N TYR A 401 -14.84 -24.88 -7.30
CA TYR A 401 -14.23 -23.54 -7.25
C TYR A 401 -14.92 -22.64 -6.21
N SER A 402 -16.25 -22.53 -6.29
CA SER A 402 -17.06 -21.67 -5.42
C SER A 402 -16.98 -22.11 -3.96
N GLN A 403 -17.10 -23.41 -3.69
CA GLN A 403 -16.95 -23.96 -2.33
C GLN A 403 -15.54 -23.69 -1.76
N ARG A 404 -14.49 -23.85 -2.56
CA ARG A 404 -13.10 -23.63 -2.14
C ARG A 404 -12.83 -22.17 -1.83
N SER A 405 -13.17 -21.26 -2.75
CA SER A 405 -13.00 -19.81 -2.57
C SER A 405 -13.80 -19.31 -1.35
N ASN A 406 -15.04 -19.78 -1.18
CA ASN A 406 -15.86 -19.43 -0.02
C ASN A 406 -15.31 -19.99 1.31
N ARG A 407 -14.64 -21.15 1.29
CA ARG A 407 -14.03 -21.76 2.49
C ARG A 407 -12.75 -21.05 2.93
N GLN A 408 -12.04 -20.38 2.04
CA GLN A 408 -10.87 -19.56 2.39
C GLN A 408 -11.29 -18.25 3.08
N VAL A 409 -12.47 -17.71 2.77
CA VAL A 409 -12.99 -16.45 3.35
C VAL A 409 -14.10 -16.75 4.38
N GLN A 410 -13.73 -17.45 5.46
CA GLN A 410 -14.70 -17.94 6.46
C GLN A 410 -15.39 -16.81 7.23
N ALA A 411 -16.69 -16.66 6.96
CA ALA A 411 -17.66 -16.05 7.87
C ALA A 411 -19.08 -16.40 7.38
N HIS A 412 -19.68 -17.44 7.97
CA HIS A 412 -21.08 -17.87 7.81
C HIS A 412 -21.54 -18.31 6.40
N ARG A 413 -22.40 -19.34 6.39
CA ARG A 413 -23.22 -19.71 5.23
C ARG A 413 -24.49 -18.88 5.26
N LEU A 414 -24.70 -18.03 4.25
CA LEU A 414 -26.01 -17.44 3.98
C LEU A 414 -26.89 -18.51 3.34
N VAL A 415 -27.93 -18.93 4.04
CA VAL A 415 -28.95 -19.86 3.52
C VAL A 415 -30.17 -19.05 3.14
N TYR A 416 -30.51 -19.05 1.85
CA TYR A 416 -31.72 -18.38 1.35
C TYR A 416 -32.84 -19.40 1.12
N PRO A 417 -34.09 -19.12 1.55
CA PRO A 417 -35.23 -19.89 1.11
C PRO A 417 -35.47 -19.67 -0.39
N SER A 418 -35.88 -20.71 -1.11
CA SER A 418 -36.15 -20.67 -2.54
C SER A 418 -37.42 -19.86 -2.85
N GLN A 419 -37.26 -18.54 -3.04
CA GLN A 419 -38.28 -17.66 -3.62
C GLN A 419 -38.07 -17.49 -5.13
N LYS A 420 -39.00 -16.77 -5.79
CA LYS A 420 -38.92 -16.44 -7.21
C LYS A 420 -37.84 -15.38 -7.45
N VAL A 421 -36.61 -15.84 -7.72
CA VAL A 421 -35.45 -14.99 -8.04
C VAL A 421 -35.64 -14.32 -9.41
N GLU A 422 -35.07 -13.12 -9.58
CA GLU A 422 -35.01 -12.44 -10.87
C GLU A 422 -34.10 -13.19 -11.88
N PRO A 423 -34.33 -13.03 -13.20
CA PRO A 423 -33.48 -13.66 -14.21
C PRO A 423 -32.03 -13.18 -14.15
N TRP A 424 -31.08 -14.10 -14.38
CA TRP A 424 -29.64 -13.76 -14.43
C TRP A 424 -29.32 -12.69 -15.50
N THR A 425 -30.13 -12.61 -16.56
CA THR A 425 -30.03 -11.62 -17.63
C THR A 425 -30.30 -10.18 -17.17
N GLU A 426 -31.00 -9.98 -16.06
CA GLU A 426 -31.17 -8.67 -15.44
C GLU A 426 -30.05 -8.38 -14.42
N LEU A 427 -29.65 -9.39 -13.65
CA LEU A 427 -28.51 -9.30 -12.72
C LEU A 427 -27.20 -8.91 -13.42
N VAL A 428 -26.90 -9.53 -14.57
CA VAL A 428 -25.62 -9.33 -15.28
C VAL A 428 -25.44 -7.90 -15.81
N LYS A 429 -26.52 -7.13 -15.98
CA LYS A 429 -26.46 -5.70 -16.35
C LYS A 429 -25.86 -4.83 -15.23
N GLN A 430 -25.90 -5.32 -13.99
CA GLN A 430 -25.25 -4.71 -12.82
C GLN A 430 -23.76 -5.06 -12.73
N PHE A 431 -23.26 -5.97 -13.58
CA PHE A 431 -21.87 -6.42 -13.55
C PHE A 431 -20.99 -5.60 -14.50
N CYS A 432 -19.78 -5.33 -14.03
CA CYS A 432 -18.77 -4.56 -14.75
C CYS A 432 -17.45 -5.31 -14.79
N THR A 433 -16.68 -5.24 -15.89
CA THR A 433 -15.27 -5.62 -15.84
C THR A 433 -14.42 -4.49 -15.29
N GLY A 434 -13.51 -4.82 -14.37
CA GLY A 434 -12.64 -3.87 -13.71
C GLY A 434 -11.75 -3.09 -14.68
N ALA A 435 -11.36 -1.88 -14.26
CA ALA A 435 -10.54 -0.95 -15.04
C ALA A 435 -9.10 -1.47 -15.26
N MET A 436 -8.89 -2.22 -16.34
CA MET A 436 -7.60 -2.80 -16.72
C MET A 436 -7.07 -2.15 -18.00
N SER A 437 -5.95 -1.43 -17.91
CA SER A 437 -5.47 -0.60 -19.02
C SER A 437 -4.93 -1.43 -20.19
N TYR A 438 -5.26 -1.01 -21.42
CA TYR A 438 -4.51 -1.43 -22.60
C TYR A 438 -3.01 -1.07 -22.43
N GLY A 439 -2.14 -2.07 -22.63
CA GLY A 439 -0.71 -2.01 -22.35
C GLY A 439 -0.28 -2.83 -21.13
N LEU A 440 -1.06 -2.82 -20.04
CA LEU A 440 -0.88 -3.80 -18.97
C LEU A 440 -1.40 -5.18 -19.42
N ILE A 441 -2.62 -5.22 -19.96
CA ILE A 441 -3.20 -6.39 -20.64
C ILE A 441 -3.06 -6.29 -22.16
N SER A 442 -3.09 -7.44 -22.85
CA SER A 442 -3.00 -7.52 -24.30
C SER A 442 -4.25 -6.95 -24.98
N SER A 443 -4.11 -6.49 -26.23
CA SER A 443 -5.24 -5.97 -27.02
C SER A 443 -6.34 -7.02 -27.23
N LYS A 444 -5.97 -8.28 -27.50
CA LYS A 444 -6.90 -9.40 -27.68
C LYS A 444 -7.83 -9.57 -26.48
N LEU A 445 -7.26 -9.65 -25.27
CA LEU A 445 -8.01 -9.76 -24.03
C LEU A 445 -8.90 -8.54 -23.78
N HIS A 446 -8.36 -7.33 -23.95
CA HIS A 446 -9.12 -6.09 -23.73
C HIS A 446 -10.34 -5.99 -24.67
N SER A 447 -10.18 -6.37 -25.93
CA SER A 447 -11.28 -6.43 -26.89
C SER A 447 -12.29 -7.53 -26.56
N ALA A 448 -11.84 -8.73 -26.15
CA ALA A 448 -12.75 -9.83 -25.81
C ALA A 448 -13.62 -9.51 -24.58
N LEU A 449 -13.05 -8.88 -23.54
CA LEU A 449 -13.80 -8.35 -22.39
C LEU A 449 -14.83 -7.30 -22.81
N ALA A 450 -14.51 -6.47 -23.82
CA ALA A 450 -15.44 -5.46 -24.31
C ALA A 450 -16.62 -6.08 -25.05
N ILE A 451 -16.36 -7.02 -25.96
CA ILE A 451 -17.39 -7.75 -26.72
C ILE A 451 -18.32 -8.49 -25.77
N ALA A 452 -17.78 -9.27 -24.83
CA ALA A 452 -18.57 -10.04 -23.87
C ALA A 452 -19.53 -9.17 -23.05
N MET A 453 -19.02 -8.09 -22.43
CA MET A 453 -19.87 -7.23 -21.61
C MET A 453 -20.93 -6.48 -22.44
N ASN A 454 -20.63 -6.15 -23.70
CA ASN A 454 -21.59 -5.52 -24.60
C ASN A 454 -22.71 -6.49 -25.01
N GLN A 455 -22.39 -7.76 -25.26
CA GLN A 455 -23.40 -8.81 -25.53
C GLN A 455 -24.28 -9.10 -24.29
N LEU A 456 -23.71 -9.04 -23.09
CA LEU A 456 -24.42 -9.21 -21.81
C LEU A 456 -25.28 -7.99 -21.40
N GLY A 457 -25.10 -6.82 -22.04
CA GLY A 457 -25.69 -5.56 -21.58
C GLY A 457 -25.11 -5.03 -20.25
N GLY A 458 -24.02 -5.63 -19.76
CA GLY A 458 -23.20 -5.10 -18.67
C GLY A 458 -22.18 -4.08 -19.19
N LYS A 459 -21.09 -3.84 -18.44
CA LYS A 459 -20.17 -2.73 -18.76
C LYS A 459 -18.70 -3.15 -18.71
N SER A 460 -17.92 -2.81 -19.73
CA SER A 460 -16.46 -2.93 -19.70
C SER A 460 -15.77 -1.57 -19.58
N SER A 461 -14.56 -1.56 -19.02
CA SER A 461 -13.77 -0.34 -18.80
C SER A 461 -12.49 -0.29 -19.65
N THR A 462 -12.08 0.91 -20.06
CA THR A 462 -10.80 1.13 -20.77
C THR A 462 -9.57 1.00 -19.89
N GLY A 463 -9.72 1.24 -18.58
CA GLY A 463 -8.59 1.49 -17.68
C GLY A 463 -7.78 2.74 -18.08
N GLU A 464 -6.61 2.91 -17.44
CA GLU A 464 -5.69 4.06 -17.58
C GLU A 464 -4.99 4.14 -18.96
N GLY A 465 -5.45 3.41 -19.97
CA GLY A 465 -4.67 3.13 -21.19
C GLY A 465 -5.04 3.91 -22.45
N GLY A 466 -6.04 4.80 -22.37
CA GLY A 466 -6.72 5.32 -23.55
C GLY A 466 -7.50 4.25 -24.31
N LYS A 467 -7.97 4.58 -25.51
CA LYS A 467 -8.64 3.62 -26.41
C LYS A 467 -8.52 4.07 -27.86
N ASP A 468 -8.09 3.17 -28.74
CA ASP A 468 -8.12 3.40 -30.19
C ASP A 468 -9.57 3.68 -30.67
N PRO A 469 -9.83 4.77 -31.41
CA PRO A 469 -11.16 5.11 -31.92
C PRO A 469 -11.80 4.03 -32.81
N SER A 470 -11.01 3.26 -33.55
CA SER A 470 -11.52 2.19 -34.44
C SER A 470 -12.33 1.14 -33.67
N ARG A 471 -12.02 0.90 -32.39
CA ARG A 471 -12.77 0.00 -31.50
C ARG A 471 -14.23 0.42 -31.27
N SER A 472 -14.62 1.65 -31.63
CA SER A 472 -16.01 2.12 -31.57
C SER A 472 -16.86 1.62 -32.74
N GLN A 473 -16.24 1.16 -33.83
CA GLN A 473 -16.95 0.68 -35.01
C GLN A 473 -17.71 -0.61 -34.67
N ILE A 474 -18.85 -0.79 -35.33
CA ILE A 474 -19.63 -2.03 -35.27
C ILE A 474 -19.04 -2.98 -36.30
N MET A 475 -18.75 -4.21 -35.87
CA MET A 475 -18.20 -5.28 -36.68
C MET A 475 -19.31 -5.91 -37.56
N PRO A 476 -18.97 -6.60 -38.67
CA PRO A 476 -19.99 -7.20 -39.55
C PRO A 476 -20.94 -8.21 -38.89
N ASN A 477 -20.55 -8.78 -37.74
CA ASN A 477 -21.38 -9.68 -36.94
C ASN A 477 -22.26 -8.95 -35.89
N GLY A 478 -22.27 -7.61 -35.87
CA GLY A 478 -23.02 -6.79 -34.92
C GLY A 478 -22.26 -6.45 -33.62
N ASP A 479 -21.10 -7.07 -33.37
CA ASP A 479 -20.31 -6.81 -32.16
C ASP A 479 -19.66 -5.42 -32.17
N THR A 480 -19.27 -4.94 -31.00
CA THR A 480 -18.38 -3.79 -30.88
C THR A 480 -17.36 -3.98 -29.75
N MET A 481 -16.12 -3.54 -30.00
CA MET A 481 -15.02 -3.56 -29.03
C MET A 481 -15.01 -2.31 -28.13
N ARG A 482 -16.09 -1.51 -28.15
CA ARG A 482 -16.24 -0.26 -27.40
C ARG A 482 -16.46 -0.56 -25.92
N SER A 483 -15.58 -0.06 -25.05
CA SER A 483 -15.81 -0.09 -23.60
C SER A 483 -16.86 0.95 -23.19
N ALA A 484 -17.86 0.53 -22.42
CA ALA A 484 -18.97 1.37 -21.94
C ALA A 484 -18.52 2.39 -20.87
N ILE A 485 -17.47 2.06 -20.11
CA ILE A 485 -16.82 2.93 -19.12
C ILE A 485 -15.52 3.49 -19.72
N LYS A 486 -15.34 4.81 -19.65
CA LYS A 486 -14.14 5.54 -20.06
C LYS A 486 -13.43 6.10 -18.83
N LEU A 487 -12.19 5.71 -18.59
CA LEU A 487 -11.41 6.21 -17.45
C LEU A 487 -10.81 7.60 -17.73
N VAL A 488 -10.73 8.43 -16.69
CA VAL A 488 -9.87 9.61 -16.54
C VAL A 488 -9.04 9.36 -15.27
N ALA A 489 -7.71 9.39 -15.42
CA ALA A 489 -6.73 9.20 -14.36
C ALA A 489 -5.67 10.31 -14.47
N SER A 490 -4.85 10.48 -13.44
CA SER A 490 -3.84 11.56 -13.33
C SER A 490 -3.00 11.80 -14.59
N GLY A 491 -2.48 10.74 -15.22
CA GLY A 491 -1.69 10.85 -16.45
C GLY A 491 -2.47 11.20 -17.72
N GLN A 492 -3.81 11.29 -17.65
CA GLN A 492 -4.76 11.60 -18.73
C GLN A 492 -4.51 10.89 -20.09
N PHE A 493 -3.86 9.72 -20.09
CA PHE A 493 -3.39 9.05 -21.29
C PHE A 493 -4.52 8.70 -22.27
N GLY A 494 -4.44 9.24 -23.48
CA GLY A 494 -5.45 9.05 -24.54
C GLY A 494 -6.82 9.67 -24.22
N VAL A 495 -6.93 10.51 -23.20
CA VAL A 495 -8.14 11.27 -22.89
C VAL A 495 -8.25 12.40 -23.91
N THR A 496 -9.21 12.27 -24.82
CA THR A 496 -9.46 13.24 -25.89
C THR A 496 -10.93 13.62 -25.95
N SER A 497 -11.20 14.75 -26.60
CA SER A 497 -12.55 15.25 -26.89
C SER A 497 -13.47 14.17 -27.50
N ASN A 498 -12.93 13.36 -28.42
CA ASN A 498 -13.61 12.22 -29.03
C ASN A 498 -13.79 11.05 -28.05
N TYR A 499 -12.74 10.65 -27.31
CA TYR A 499 -12.78 9.57 -26.33
C TYR A 499 -13.85 9.78 -25.24
N LEU A 500 -14.00 11.01 -24.74
CA LEU A 500 -15.02 11.37 -23.74
C LEU A 500 -16.44 11.34 -24.33
N SER A 501 -16.61 11.82 -25.57
CA SER A 501 -17.90 11.80 -26.29
C SER A 501 -18.32 10.40 -26.72
N ASP A 502 -17.35 9.52 -26.96
CA ASP A 502 -17.52 8.08 -27.18
C ASP A 502 -17.84 7.31 -25.89
N SER A 503 -17.85 7.93 -24.71
CA SER A 503 -18.42 7.24 -23.54
C SER A 503 -19.91 6.96 -23.76
N ALA A 504 -20.30 5.69 -23.65
CA ALA A 504 -21.67 5.25 -23.84
C ALA A 504 -22.50 5.45 -22.57
N ASN A 505 -21.90 5.15 -21.41
CA ASN A 505 -22.62 5.06 -20.14
C ASN A 505 -21.92 5.87 -19.04
N ILE A 506 -20.62 5.66 -18.81
CA ILE A 506 -19.92 6.17 -17.62
C ILE A 506 -18.56 6.77 -17.99
N ILE A 507 -18.26 7.95 -17.47
CA ILE A 507 -16.89 8.47 -17.36
C ILE A 507 -16.44 8.28 -15.92
N GLN A 508 -15.32 7.59 -15.72
CA GLN A 508 -14.80 7.22 -14.41
C GLN A 508 -13.56 8.05 -14.05
N ILE A 509 -13.66 8.90 -13.04
CA ILE A 509 -12.53 9.54 -12.37
C ILE A 509 -11.89 8.49 -11.44
N ASN A 510 -10.60 8.23 -11.62
CA ASN A 510 -9.84 7.22 -10.87
C ASN A 510 -8.96 7.90 -9.82
N MET A 511 -9.46 8.10 -8.60
CA MET A 511 -8.66 8.72 -7.51
C MET A 511 -7.59 7.76 -7.00
N ALA A 512 -7.95 6.50 -6.73
CA ALA A 512 -7.03 5.50 -6.17
C ALA A 512 -7.35 4.07 -6.63
N GLN A 513 -6.43 3.13 -6.39
CA GLN A 513 -6.60 1.68 -6.63
C GLN A 513 -6.01 0.88 -5.47
N GLY A 514 -6.70 -0.18 -5.02
CA GLY A 514 -6.30 -0.99 -3.85
C GLY A 514 -4.82 -1.36 -3.79
N ALA A 515 -4.30 -2.03 -4.81
CA ALA A 515 -2.89 -2.43 -4.90
C ALA A 515 -1.84 -1.30 -4.99
N LYS A 516 -2.25 -0.02 -4.99
CA LYS A 516 -1.37 1.16 -5.14
C LYS A 516 -2.10 2.46 -4.74
N THR A 517 -2.59 2.53 -3.51
CA THR A 517 -3.21 3.76 -3.01
C THR A 517 -2.16 4.86 -2.79
N GLY A 518 -2.52 6.11 -3.05
CA GLY A 518 -1.58 7.25 -3.03
C GLY A 518 -0.43 7.13 -4.05
N GLU A 519 -0.55 6.30 -5.09
CA GLU A 519 0.46 6.08 -6.13
C GLU A 519 -0.19 6.02 -7.52
N GLY A 520 0.48 6.53 -8.55
CA GLY A 520 -0.08 6.61 -9.91
C GLY A 520 0.01 5.33 -10.78
N GLY A 521 -0.42 5.47 -12.04
CA GLY A 521 -0.22 4.51 -13.13
C GLY A 521 1.22 4.03 -13.27
N LYS A 522 1.46 2.74 -13.53
CA LYS A 522 2.80 2.20 -13.82
C LYS A 522 2.73 1.24 -15.00
N LEU A 523 3.43 1.56 -16.09
CA LEU A 523 3.60 0.71 -17.27
C LEU A 523 5.09 0.67 -17.65
N PRO A 524 5.79 -0.46 -17.45
CA PRO A 524 7.21 -0.60 -17.80
C PRO A 524 7.47 -0.33 -19.28
N GLY A 525 8.58 0.35 -19.60
CA GLY A 525 8.87 0.86 -20.95
C GLY A 525 8.93 -0.22 -22.03
N HIS A 526 9.45 -1.41 -21.70
CA HIS A 526 9.46 -2.58 -22.58
C HIS A 526 8.06 -3.14 -22.91
N LYS A 527 6.99 -2.61 -22.30
CA LYS A 527 5.58 -2.86 -22.67
C LYS A 527 4.95 -1.73 -23.48
N VAL A 528 5.66 -0.64 -23.76
CA VAL A 528 5.15 0.52 -24.51
C VAL A 528 5.48 0.34 -25.99
N SER A 529 4.70 -0.53 -26.66
CA SER A 529 4.76 -0.69 -28.11
C SER A 529 4.30 0.56 -28.84
N GLU A 530 4.65 0.70 -30.13
CA GLU A 530 4.22 1.83 -30.98
C GLU A 530 2.71 2.08 -30.95
N SER A 531 1.91 1.02 -30.97
CA SER A 531 0.44 1.11 -30.88
C SER A 531 -0.06 1.66 -29.54
N ILE A 532 0.61 1.33 -28.43
CA ILE A 532 0.30 1.87 -27.10
C ILE A 532 0.77 3.32 -27.00
N ALA A 533 1.99 3.60 -27.47
CA ALA A 533 2.56 4.92 -27.54
C ALA A 533 1.65 5.88 -28.34
N LYS A 534 1.20 5.45 -29.54
CA LYS A 534 0.21 6.16 -30.37
C LYS A 534 -1.13 6.35 -29.65
N THR A 535 -1.65 5.34 -28.97
CA THR A 535 -2.94 5.42 -28.23
C THR A 535 -2.87 6.40 -27.06
N ARG A 536 -1.68 6.57 -26.46
CA ARG A 536 -1.45 7.45 -25.30
C ARG A 536 -0.85 8.80 -25.64
N HIS A 537 -0.46 9.04 -26.90
CA HIS A 537 0.26 10.22 -27.40
C HIS A 537 1.67 10.39 -26.81
N LEU A 538 2.46 9.32 -26.79
CA LEU A 538 3.77 9.22 -26.13
C LEU A 538 4.83 8.58 -27.02
N THR A 539 6.08 8.56 -26.55
CA THR A 539 7.22 7.90 -27.21
C THR A 539 7.24 6.39 -26.94
N PRO A 540 7.45 5.53 -27.97
CA PRO A 540 7.62 4.09 -27.78
C PRO A 540 8.81 3.75 -26.86
N GLY A 541 8.72 2.63 -26.14
CA GLY A 541 9.80 2.14 -25.27
C GLY A 541 10.02 2.89 -23.95
N VAL A 542 9.49 4.11 -23.79
CA VAL A 542 9.64 4.92 -22.57
C VAL A 542 8.71 4.41 -21.47
N GLY A 543 9.25 4.18 -20.27
CA GLY A 543 8.45 3.75 -19.11
C GLY A 543 7.51 4.84 -18.62
N LEU A 544 6.25 4.49 -18.36
CA LEU A 544 5.23 5.42 -17.91
C LEU A 544 4.99 5.23 -16.41
N ILE A 545 5.30 6.27 -15.64
CA ILE A 545 4.80 6.45 -14.28
C ILE A 545 3.86 7.65 -14.38
N SER A 546 2.59 7.47 -14.04
CA SER A 546 1.68 8.60 -13.85
C SER A 546 1.94 9.19 -12.48
N LEU A 547 1.76 10.50 -12.38
CA LEU A 547 1.81 11.26 -11.14
C LEU A 547 0.77 10.66 -10.16
N PRO A 548 1.04 10.53 -8.86
CA PRO A 548 0.04 10.17 -7.86
C PRO A 548 -1.19 11.10 -7.84
N PRO A 549 -1.05 12.45 -7.86
CA PRO A 549 -2.18 13.37 -7.90
C PRO A 549 -2.80 13.50 -9.29
N HIS A 550 -4.08 13.89 -9.33
CA HIS A 550 -4.65 14.57 -10.50
C HIS A 550 -4.40 16.07 -10.34
N HIS A 551 -3.56 16.70 -11.17
CA HIS A 551 -3.24 18.13 -11.02
C HIS A 551 -4.43 19.10 -11.23
N ASP A 552 -5.62 18.58 -11.53
CA ASP A 552 -6.91 19.25 -11.61
C ASP A 552 -7.88 18.87 -10.45
N ILE A 553 -7.41 18.26 -9.36
CA ILE A 553 -8.24 17.82 -8.21
C ILE A 553 -7.55 18.02 -6.83
N TYR A 554 -7.07 19.21 -6.50
CA TYR A 554 -6.41 19.45 -5.20
C TYR A 554 -7.37 19.41 -3.99
N SER A 555 -8.68 19.51 -4.25
CA SER A 555 -9.74 19.59 -3.25
C SER A 555 -11.06 18.95 -3.74
N VAL A 556 -12.09 18.97 -2.88
CA VAL A 556 -13.43 18.48 -3.24
C VAL A 556 -14.17 19.43 -4.20
N GLU A 557 -13.86 20.72 -4.16
CA GLU A 557 -14.35 21.72 -5.10
C GLU A 557 -13.69 21.60 -6.47
N ASP A 558 -12.41 21.24 -6.54
CA ASP A 558 -11.75 20.89 -7.82
C ASP A 558 -12.33 19.60 -8.41
N LEU A 559 -12.60 18.58 -7.57
CA LEU A 559 -13.31 17.38 -8.02
C LEU A 559 -14.69 17.73 -8.62
N LYS A 560 -15.41 18.64 -7.97
CA LYS A 560 -16.70 19.13 -8.47
C LYS A 560 -16.54 19.87 -9.81
N GLN A 561 -15.46 20.62 -10.00
CA GLN A 561 -15.14 21.27 -11.28
C GLN A 561 -14.88 20.22 -12.38
N LEU A 562 -14.04 19.21 -12.13
CA LEU A 562 -13.82 18.14 -13.10
C LEU A 562 -15.11 17.35 -13.41
N ILE A 563 -15.93 17.05 -12.41
CA ILE A 563 -17.26 16.43 -12.63
C ILE A 563 -18.14 17.30 -13.52
N TYR A 564 -18.13 18.63 -13.33
CA TYR A 564 -18.86 19.59 -14.15
C TYR A 564 -18.34 19.60 -15.60
N ASP A 565 -17.03 19.64 -15.80
CA ASP A 565 -16.41 19.69 -17.13
C ASP A 565 -16.67 18.41 -17.94
N LEU A 566 -16.57 17.25 -17.29
CA LEU A 566 -16.92 15.96 -17.90
C LEU A 566 -18.40 15.87 -18.31
N LYS A 567 -19.30 16.42 -17.48
CA LYS A 567 -20.74 16.50 -17.79
C LYS A 567 -21.05 17.50 -18.90
N CYS A 568 -20.33 18.63 -18.97
CA CYS A 568 -20.42 19.56 -20.08
C CYS A 568 -19.93 18.92 -21.39
N ARG A 569 -18.87 18.12 -21.33
CA ARG A 569 -18.31 17.43 -22.51
C ARG A 569 -19.19 16.27 -23.01
N ASN A 570 -19.85 15.54 -22.11
CA ASN A 570 -20.80 14.48 -22.49
C ASN A 570 -22.02 14.44 -21.54
N PRO A 571 -23.06 15.24 -21.80
CA PRO A 571 -24.25 15.34 -20.95
C PRO A 571 -25.05 14.03 -20.78
N ARG A 572 -24.78 13.02 -21.61
CA ARG A 572 -25.43 11.69 -21.54
C ARG A 572 -24.67 10.72 -20.64
N ALA A 573 -23.38 10.96 -20.39
CA ALA A 573 -22.57 10.09 -19.56
C ALA A 573 -22.76 10.41 -18.07
N ARG A 574 -22.82 9.36 -17.27
CA ARG A 574 -22.78 9.44 -15.79
C ARG A 574 -21.34 9.55 -15.33
N VAL A 575 -21.07 10.31 -14.28
CA VAL A 575 -19.71 10.42 -13.71
C VAL A 575 -19.59 9.51 -12.49
N LEU A 576 -18.58 8.64 -12.53
CA LEU A 576 -18.23 7.70 -11.46
C LEU A 576 -16.91 8.12 -10.83
N VAL A 577 -16.84 8.20 -9.50
CA VAL A 577 -15.58 8.45 -8.79
C VAL A 577 -15.17 7.16 -8.09
N LYS A 578 -13.95 6.68 -8.40
CA LYS A 578 -13.36 5.49 -7.79
C LYS A 578 -12.47 5.88 -6.61
N LEU A 579 -12.93 5.53 -5.42
CA LEU A 579 -12.26 5.62 -4.13
C LEU A 579 -11.73 4.25 -3.72
N VAL A 580 -10.91 4.20 -2.67
CA VAL A 580 -10.46 2.95 -2.05
C VAL A 580 -10.88 2.92 -0.58
N SER A 581 -11.19 1.74 -0.07
CA SER A 581 -11.56 1.50 1.33
C SER A 581 -10.43 1.89 2.28
N GLU A 582 -10.76 2.79 3.22
CA GLU A 582 -9.97 3.16 4.41
C GLU A 582 -10.96 3.64 5.50
N VAL A 583 -10.49 4.07 6.68
CA VAL A 583 -11.36 4.79 7.65
C VAL A 583 -11.61 6.22 7.16
N GLY A 584 -12.85 6.69 7.23
CA GLY A 584 -13.24 8.04 6.79
C GLY A 584 -13.65 8.13 5.33
N VAL A 585 -13.55 7.04 4.55
CA VAL A 585 -14.01 6.98 3.15
C VAL A 585 -15.50 7.34 3.01
N GLY A 586 -16.34 7.12 4.02
CA GLY A 586 -17.73 7.56 4.03
C GLY A 586 -17.91 9.08 4.10
N ILE A 587 -16.98 9.78 4.75
CA ILE A 587 -16.94 11.25 4.79
C ILE A 587 -16.53 11.78 3.41
N VAL A 588 -15.47 11.21 2.83
CA VAL A 588 -15.02 11.50 1.46
C VAL A 588 -16.16 11.27 0.44
N ALA A 589 -16.83 10.12 0.50
CA ALA A 589 -17.96 9.78 -0.35
C ALA A 589 -19.13 10.78 -0.22
N SER A 590 -19.34 11.34 0.96
CA SER A 590 -20.35 12.40 1.18
C SER A 590 -19.96 13.71 0.49
N GLY A 591 -18.67 14.05 0.44
CA GLY A 591 -18.13 15.14 -0.38
C GLY A 591 -18.34 14.87 -1.88
N VAL A 592 -17.98 13.67 -2.35
CA VAL A 592 -18.15 13.22 -3.75
C VAL A 592 -19.62 13.28 -4.21
N ALA A 593 -20.57 12.88 -3.36
CA ALA A 593 -21.99 13.00 -3.67
C ALA A 593 -22.45 14.47 -3.77
N LYS A 594 -21.98 15.35 -2.86
CA LYS A 594 -22.23 16.80 -2.92
C LYS A 594 -21.60 17.44 -4.17
N ALA A 595 -20.46 16.92 -4.62
CA ALA A 595 -19.78 17.28 -5.88
C ALA A 595 -20.52 16.79 -7.16
N LYS A 596 -21.71 16.19 -7.02
CA LYS A 596 -22.60 15.76 -8.11
C LYS A 596 -22.07 14.60 -8.97
N ALA A 597 -21.24 13.72 -8.40
CA ALA A 597 -21.03 12.40 -8.98
C ALA A 597 -22.37 11.62 -9.06
N ASP A 598 -22.52 10.76 -10.06
CA ASP A 598 -23.68 9.86 -10.19
C ASP A 598 -23.41 8.49 -9.57
N TYR A 599 -22.13 8.09 -9.54
CA TYR A 599 -21.67 6.82 -8.99
C TYR A 599 -20.47 7.04 -8.07
N ILE A 600 -20.39 6.24 -7.01
CA ILE A 600 -19.20 6.09 -6.17
C ILE A 600 -18.81 4.62 -6.19
N LEU A 601 -17.58 4.34 -6.60
CA LEU A 601 -17.00 3.00 -6.55
C LEU A 601 -16.04 2.91 -5.37
N ILE A 602 -16.31 1.98 -4.46
CA ILE A 602 -15.36 1.60 -3.41
C ILE A 602 -14.54 0.41 -3.93
N SER A 603 -13.21 0.54 -3.90
CA SER A 603 -12.27 -0.55 -4.17
C SER A 603 -11.69 -1.13 -2.88
N GLY A 604 -11.58 -2.45 -2.77
CA GLY A 604 -10.83 -3.12 -1.70
C GLY A 604 -9.31 -3.13 -1.93
N HIS A 605 -8.54 -3.28 -0.86
CA HIS A 605 -7.07 -3.42 -0.87
C HIS A 605 -6.56 -4.56 -1.77
N ASP A 606 -7.38 -5.60 -1.88
CA ASP A 606 -7.14 -6.85 -2.58
C ASP A 606 -7.26 -6.73 -4.12
N GLY A 607 -7.75 -5.58 -4.62
CA GLY A 607 -7.89 -5.30 -6.05
C GLY A 607 -6.56 -5.34 -6.81
N GLY A 608 -6.46 -6.18 -7.84
CA GLY A 608 -5.20 -6.45 -8.54
C GLY A 608 -4.62 -5.30 -9.39
N THR A 609 -3.33 -5.35 -9.66
CA THR A 609 -2.60 -4.43 -10.57
C THR A 609 -1.73 -5.17 -11.58
N GLY A 610 -1.44 -4.54 -12.72
CA GLY A 610 -0.42 -5.05 -13.66
C GLY A 610 1.02 -4.72 -13.26
N ALA A 611 1.22 -3.65 -12.45
CA ALA A 611 2.50 -3.26 -11.86
C ALA A 611 2.28 -2.34 -10.64
N SER A 612 2.98 -2.59 -9.53
CA SER A 612 3.06 -1.70 -8.34
C SER A 612 4.29 -2.09 -7.49
N ARG A 613 4.67 -1.31 -6.48
CA ARG A 613 5.63 -1.76 -5.45
C ARG A 613 4.92 -2.73 -4.50
N TRP A 614 5.59 -3.79 -4.04
CA TRP A 614 4.97 -4.77 -3.13
C TRP A 614 4.44 -4.14 -1.83
N THR A 615 5.13 -3.14 -1.30
CA THR A 615 4.71 -2.34 -0.14
C THR A 615 3.29 -1.77 -0.31
N GLY A 616 2.93 -1.28 -1.50
CA GLY A 616 1.58 -0.80 -1.81
C GLY A 616 0.56 -1.93 -1.96
N ILE A 617 0.95 -3.06 -2.56
CA ILE A 617 0.08 -4.23 -2.76
C ILE A 617 -0.29 -4.88 -1.42
N LYS A 618 0.67 -5.05 -0.51
CA LYS A 618 0.49 -5.82 0.74
C LYS A 618 -0.12 -5.00 1.88
N TYR A 619 0.21 -3.71 2.00
CA TYR A 619 -0.03 -2.93 3.23
C TYR A 619 -0.89 -1.68 3.09
N ALA A 620 -1.42 -1.35 1.91
CA ALA A 620 -2.20 -0.13 1.70
C ALA A 620 -3.68 -0.43 1.39
N GLY A 621 -4.59 0.39 1.92
CA GLY A 621 -6.03 0.17 1.82
C GLY A 621 -6.58 -0.95 2.72
N LEU A 622 -7.92 -1.09 2.71
CA LEU A 622 -8.67 -2.02 3.57
C LEU A 622 -9.64 -2.94 2.82
N PRO A 623 -10.19 -3.97 3.51
CA PRO A 623 -11.29 -4.77 3.00
C PRO A 623 -12.44 -3.91 2.49
N TRP A 624 -13.02 -4.28 1.36
CA TRP A 624 -14.07 -3.49 0.72
C TRP A 624 -15.36 -3.50 1.55
N GLU A 625 -15.57 -4.53 2.36
CA GLU A 625 -16.69 -4.70 3.28
C GLU A 625 -16.78 -3.52 4.28
N LEU A 626 -15.65 -3.11 4.86
CA LEU A 626 -15.57 -1.99 5.80
C LEU A 626 -15.90 -0.66 5.12
N GLY A 627 -15.20 -0.34 4.03
CA GLY A 627 -15.37 0.92 3.32
C GLY A 627 -16.76 1.06 2.65
N LEU A 628 -17.32 -0.04 2.15
CA LEU A 628 -18.67 -0.06 1.58
C LEU A 628 -19.73 0.15 2.66
N ALA A 629 -19.63 -0.54 3.80
CA ALA A 629 -20.55 -0.37 4.92
C ALA A 629 -20.50 1.07 5.47
N GLU A 630 -19.30 1.61 5.72
CA GLU A 630 -19.12 2.98 6.18
C GLU A 630 -19.66 4.00 5.16
N THR A 631 -19.38 3.80 3.87
CA THR A 631 -19.89 4.65 2.79
C THR A 631 -21.43 4.62 2.75
N HIS A 632 -22.03 3.43 2.80
CA HIS A 632 -23.49 3.29 2.81
C HIS A 632 -24.11 4.01 4.01
N GLN A 633 -23.62 3.72 5.22
CA GLN A 633 -24.13 4.28 6.47
C GLN A 633 -24.00 5.81 6.49
N THR A 634 -22.83 6.35 6.13
CA THR A 634 -22.57 7.80 6.14
C THR A 634 -23.45 8.52 5.11
N LEU A 635 -23.62 7.97 3.90
CA LEU A 635 -24.49 8.55 2.88
C LEU A 635 -25.97 8.48 3.27
N VAL A 636 -26.42 7.43 3.99
CA VAL A 636 -27.78 7.36 4.52
C VAL A 636 -27.98 8.42 5.60
N HIS A 637 -27.07 8.49 6.58
CA HIS A 637 -27.14 9.47 7.67
C HIS A 637 -27.18 10.92 7.17
N ASN A 638 -26.47 11.22 6.07
CA ASN A 638 -26.45 12.56 5.45
C ASN A 638 -27.57 12.81 4.41
N ASN A 639 -28.52 11.88 4.22
CA ASN A 639 -29.56 11.93 3.18
C ASN A 639 -29.00 12.07 1.73
N LEU A 640 -27.79 11.56 1.49
CA LEU A 640 -27.11 11.57 0.20
C LEU A 640 -27.23 10.23 -0.56
N ARG A 641 -27.57 9.12 0.13
CA ARG A 641 -27.59 7.77 -0.46
C ARG A 641 -28.52 7.63 -1.67
N GLY A 642 -29.60 8.42 -1.74
CA GLY A 642 -30.52 8.44 -2.89
C GLY A 642 -29.97 9.14 -4.14
N GLN A 643 -28.89 9.92 -4.01
CA GLN A 643 -28.31 10.71 -5.11
C GLN A 643 -27.26 9.94 -5.93
N VAL A 644 -26.69 8.87 -5.37
CA VAL A 644 -25.57 8.13 -5.96
C VAL A 644 -25.82 6.62 -6.04
N CYS A 645 -25.31 5.98 -7.09
CA CYS A 645 -25.21 4.52 -7.15
C CYS A 645 -23.87 4.06 -6.55
N LEU A 646 -23.88 3.03 -5.71
CA LEU A 646 -22.67 2.47 -5.12
C LEU A 646 -22.23 1.25 -5.94
N GLN A 647 -21.01 1.30 -6.48
CA GLN A 647 -20.35 0.17 -7.12
C GLN A 647 -19.26 -0.36 -6.18
N ILE A 648 -18.95 -1.65 -6.30
CA ILE A 648 -17.88 -2.32 -5.53
C ILE A 648 -16.87 -2.99 -6.46
N ASN A 649 -15.60 -3.06 -6.08
CA ASN A 649 -14.69 -4.11 -6.53
C ASN A 649 -13.63 -4.41 -5.46
N GLY A 650 -12.91 -5.51 -5.64
CA GLY A 650 -12.04 -6.09 -4.61
C GLY A 650 -12.30 -7.59 -4.58
N GLN A 651 -11.57 -8.31 -5.42
CA GLN A 651 -11.70 -9.75 -5.72
C GLN A 651 -13.09 -10.37 -5.53
N ILE A 652 -14.12 -9.74 -6.09
CA ILE A 652 -15.44 -10.36 -6.23
C ILE A 652 -15.26 -11.56 -7.18
N ARG A 653 -15.54 -12.77 -6.68
CA ARG A 653 -15.25 -14.06 -7.34
C ARG A 653 -16.51 -14.92 -7.50
N THR A 654 -17.38 -14.89 -6.50
CA THR A 654 -18.53 -15.79 -6.37
C THR A 654 -19.85 -15.04 -6.20
N GLY A 655 -20.97 -15.74 -6.40
CA GLY A 655 -22.30 -15.20 -6.08
C GLY A 655 -22.50 -14.86 -4.59
N ARG A 656 -21.72 -15.48 -3.67
CA ARG A 656 -21.73 -15.11 -2.24
C ARG A 656 -21.14 -13.72 -2.05
N ASP A 657 -20.02 -13.40 -2.71
CA ASP A 657 -19.36 -12.09 -2.62
C ASP A 657 -20.30 -10.98 -3.13
N VAL A 658 -20.99 -11.23 -4.26
CA VAL A 658 -22.01 -10.34 -4.83
C VAL A 658 -23.16 -10.11 -3.83
N ALA A 659 -23.69 -11.19 -3.23
CA ALA A 659 -24.80 -11.09 -2.30
C ALA A 659 -24.42 -10.34 -1.00
N ILE A 660 -23.22 -10.58 -0.45
CA ILE A 660 -22.69 -9.85 0.71
C ILE A 660 -22.54 -8.36 0.35
N ALA A 661 -21.94 -8.04 -0.79
CA ALA A 661 -21.81 -6.65 -1.24
C ALA A 661 -23.17 -5.96 -1.45
N ALA A 662 -24.19 -6.68 -1.96
CA ALA A 662 -25.55 -6.17 -2.08
C ALA A 662 -26.16 -5.84 -0.71
N MET A 663 -25.99 -6.72 0.29
CA MET A 663 -26.44 -6.49 1.67
C MET A 663 -25.73 -5.31 2.34
N LEU A 664 -24.43 -5.13 2.07
CA LEU A 664 -23.66 -3.97 2.52
C LEU A 664 -23.97 -2.70 1.70
N GLY A 665 -24.82 -2.80 0.68
CA GLY A 665 -25.46 -1.67 0.04
C GLY A 665 -24.91 -1.26 -1.33
N ALA A 666 -24.09 -2.10 -1.97
CA ALA A 666 -23.71 -1.97 -3.37
C ALA A 666 -24.91 -2.27 -4.31
N LYS A 667 -24.86 -1.72 -5.51
CA LYS A 667 -25.82 -1.95 -6.61
C LYS A 667 -25.15 -2.40 -7.91
N GLU A 668 -23.83 -2.30 -8.02
CA GLU A 668 -23.06 -2.76 -9.18
C GLU A 668 -21.74 -3.40 -8.74
N PHE A 669 -21.28 -4.41 -9.48
CA PHE A 669 -20.23 -5.33 -9.03
C PHE A 669 -19.13 -5.45 -10.09
N GLY A 670 -17.90 -5.09 -9.71
CA GLY A 670 -16.74 -5.03 -10.58
C GLY A 670 -15.84 -6.26 -10.47
N PHE A 671 -15.72 -7.02 -11.56
CA PHE A 671 -14.92 -8.24 -11.66
C PHE A 671 -13.65 -7.99 -12.48
N ALA A 672 -12.48 -8.31 -11.94
CA ALA A 672 -11.20 -8.18 -12.65
C ALA A 672 -10.46 -9.52 -12.74
N THR A 673 -9.95 -10.02 -11.62
CA THR A 673 -9.12 -11.23 -11.58
C THR A 673 -9.85 -12.49 -12.06
N ALA A 674 -11.12 -12.69 -11.69
CA ALA A 674 -11.88 -13.86 -12.14
C ALA A 674 -12.06 -13.92 -13.67
N PRO A 675 -12.50 -12.84 -14.38
CA PRO A 675 -12.45 -12.78 -15.84
C PRO A 675 -11.05 -12.98 -16.44
N LEU A 676 -9.97 -12.52 -15.80
CA LEU A 676 -8.61 -12.82 -16.27
C LEU A 676 -8.30 -14.32 -16.20
N ILE A 677 -8.67 -14.99 -15.10
CA ILE A 677 -8.45 -16.44 -14.91
C ILE A 677 -9.28 -17.24 -15.92
N ALA A 678 -10.56 -16.89 -16.10
CA ALA A 678 -11.45 -17.46 -17.12
C ALA A 678 -10.85 -17.38 -18.54
N MET A 679 -10.19 -16.26 -18.84
CA MET A 679 -9.50 -16.01 -20.11
C MET A 679 -8.08 -16.61 -20.20
N GLY A 680 -7.69 -17.46 -19.25
CA GLY A 680 -6.45 -18.24 -19.25
C GLY A 680 -5.35 -17.78 -18.28
N CYS A 681 -5.58 -16.78 -17.43
CA CYS A 681 -4.57 -16.35 -16.45
C CYS A 681 -4.29 -17.44 -15.40
N ILE A 682 -3.01 -17.85 -15.30
CA ILE A 682 -2.53 -18.85 -14.34
C ILE A 682 -1.90 -18.23 -13.07
N MET A 683 -2.21 -16.98 -12.75
CA MET A 683 -1.73 -16.24 -11.56
C MET A 683 -0.19 -16.23 -11.33
N MET A 684 0.62 -16.25 -12.40
CA MET A 684 2.09 -16.25 -12.31
C MET A 684 2.72 -14.95 -11.74
N ARG A 685 1.96 -13.87 -11.52
CA ARG A 685 2.39 -12.57 -10.95
C ARG A 685 3.56 -11.85 -11.66
N ARG A 686 3.85 -12.22 -12.91
CA ARG A 686 4.86 -11.58 -13.79
C ARG A 686 4.27 -10.59 -14.80
N CYS A 687 3.10 -9.99 -14.52
CA CYS A 687 2.41 -9.08 -15.44
C CYS A 687 3.23 -7.83 -15.79
N HIS A 688 4.12 -7.40 -14.88
CA HIS A 688 5.04 -6.29 -15.06
C HIS A 688 6.29 -6.64 -15.90
N GLN A 689 6.61 -7.93 -16.08
CA GLN A 689 7.84 -8.40 -16.78
C GLN A 689 7.63 -8.60 -18.29
N ASN A 690 6.40 -8.44 -18.80
CA ASN A 690 6.02 -8.76 -20.18
C ASN A 690 6.14 -10.25 -20.58
N THR A 691 6.57 -11.13 -19.68
CA THR A 691 6.80 -12.57 -19.92
C THR A 691 5.57 -13.46 -19.65
N CYS A 692 4.35 -12.93 -19.84
CA CYS A 692 3.12 -13.67 -19.55
C CYS A 692 2.97 -14.88 -20.50
N PRO A 693 3.02 -16.14 -20.03
CA PRO A 693 3.13 -17.32 -20.89
C PRO A 693 1.86 -17.63 -21.69
N VAL A 694 0.73 -17.05 -21.28
CA VAL A 694 -0.63 -17.27 -21.80
C VAL A 694 -1.19 -16.05 -22.57
N GLY A 695 -0.35 -15.08 -22.91
CA GLY A 695 -0.74 -13.93 -23.74
C GLY A 695 -1.72 -12.92 -23.11
N VAL A 696 -2.05 -13.08 -21.82
CA VAL A 696 -2.95 -12.22 -21.04
C VAL A 696 -2.34 -10.84 -20.77
N ALA A 697 -1.18 -10.79 -20.12
CA ALA A 697 -0.55 -9.58 -19.60
C ALA A 697 0.78 -9.26 -20.29
N THR A 698 0.81 -9.28 -21.62
CA THR A 698 2.01 -9.07 -22.43
C THR A 698 1.70 -8.35 -23.75
N GLN A 699 2.69 -7.62 -24.25
CA GLN A 699 2.72 -6.98 -25.58
C GLN A 699 3.70 -7.65 -26.54
N ASP A 700 4.50 -8.61 -26.05
CA ASP A 700 5.32 -9.48 -26.89
C ASP A 700 4.45 -10.19 -27.95
N PRO A 701 4.81 -10.16 -29.25
CA PRO A 701 4.00 -10.80 -30.29
C PRO A 701 3.86 -12.32 -30.16
N GLU A 702 4.94 -13.02 -29.81
CA GLU A 702 4.96 -14.48 -29.69
C GLU A 702 4.15 -14.96 -28.49
N LEU A 703 4.28 -14.29 -27.35
CA LEU A 703 3.49 -14.59 -26.16
C LEU A 703 2.02 -14.18 -26.35
N ARG A 704 1.72 -13.08 -27.07
CA ARG A 704 0.33 -12.74 -27.47
C ARG A 704 -0.26 -13.72 -28.49
N ALA A 705 0.54 -14.49 -29.22
CA ALA A 705 0.04 -15.57 -30.08
C ALA A 705 -0.58 -16.71 -29.25
N LYS A 706 -0.04 -16.96 -28.04
CA LYS A 706 -0.49 -18.01 -27.10
C LYS A 706 -1.81 -17.69 -26.37
N PHE A 707 -2.42 -16.54 -26.61
CA PHE A 707 -3.70 -16.16 -26.00
C PHE A 707 -4.88 -16.88 -26.68
N THR A 708 -5.59 -17.73 -25.93
CA THR A 708 -6.70 -18.56 -26.41
C THR A 708 -8.09 -18.10 -25.93
N GLY A 709 -8.18 -17.17 -24.98
CA GLY A 709 -9.46 -16.74 -24.39
C GLY A 709 -10.42 -16.09 -25.39
N GLN A 710 -11.72 -16.39 -25.26
CA GLN A 710 -12.81 -15.92 -26.13
C GLN A 710 -13.86 -15.13 -25.34
N PRO A 711 -14.65 -14.23 -25.95
CA PRO A 711 -15.75 -13.54 -25.28
C PRO A 711 -16.69 -14.49 -24.52
N ASN A 712 -16.98 -15.66 -25.11
CA ASN A 712 -17.80 -16.74 -24.54
C ASN A 712 -17.22 -17.42 -23.29
N HIS A 713 -16.03 -17.05 -22.81
CA HIS A 713 -15.48 -17.50 -21.53
C HIS A 713 -15.77 -16.49 -20.40
N VAL A 714 -16.23 -15.28 -20.74
CA VAL A 714 -16.61 -14.21 -19.80
C VAL A 714 -18.13 -14.17 -19.61
N ILE A 715 -18.87 -14.63 -20.63
CA ILE A 715 -20.31 -14.91 -20.64
C ILE A 715 -20.58 -16.25 -19.94
#